data_AF-A0AAE3QL62-F1
#
_entry.id   AF-A0AAE3QL62-F1
#
_cell.length_a   1.000
_cell.length_b   1.000
_cell.length_c   1.000
_cell.angle_alpha   90.00
_cell.angle_beta   90.00
_cell.angle_gamma   90.00
#
_symmetry.space_group_name_H-M   'P 1'
#
loop_
_entity.id
_entity.type
_entity.pdbx_description
1 polymer ?
#
loop_
_entity_poly.entity_id
_entity_poly.type
_entity_poly.pdbx_seq_one_letter_code
_entity_poly.pdbx_strand_id
1 'polypeptide(L)'
;MKKLFILIYICLSSLTTFAQLDRSKRPTPGPAPAIRLGKYESFQLANGLKIFVVTNKKLPRVAVNLILDYIPPLEKEVTGLGDITGQMLRTGTQTRTKDQIDEQIDFLGATLYTSSSGAYGSSLKKHQDKLMEIMADLLLHPSFKQEELDKIKTEKKNELSLSKDEPESILQQVKSVVLYGKDHPYGEITTEKSIDAITLDKINTYYTTYFKPNIGYMAFVGDITLAEAKALTEKYFSTWKQGTVPTPTYIQPKVPAKTKVIVVNKPEAVQTVLSIAYPIDFKPGPPDAIKASITNDILGYGGFSGRLFQNLREKHGYTYGAYSSLQNDRLVGSFSAGGNIKTNVIDSAITEIVSEMRRIRDVVVTDAELKQTKNIRNGIFVQSLEDPQTIARFALNTARYKLPADYYSNYLKNIEAVKIPDIQSMAKKYILPENAYILVVGNASEFEAKLQQFGEIIHYDAEGNKIEASTTSSTIPADITADKIIGNYINAIGGKEKLIKIRDVSTSMSARVQGMEMTGIRQQKTPNKLKMSMKIASMGMEVLKIVSNGNKATFSAMGNTQELTGKELESTKAMNTLFPELYYDQIGVTRTLKGTEKINGSDTYVIELTLPGGSKTTEYFEINSGLKIRQILVGETNGQTVSQTTNFGDYREVSGVKFPYLLSTSFGPQVVDLKVTSIELNKGLGDEIFE
;
A
#
# COMPACT_ATOMS: atom_id res chain seq x y z
N MET A 1 -45.74 -0.86 -56.34
CA MET A 1 -44.44 -0.76 -55.64
C MET A 1 -44.51 -0.10 -54.26
N LYS A 2 -45.12 1.08 -54.07
CA LYS A 2 -45.22 1.74 -52.74
C LYS A 2 -45.90 0.92 -51.62
N LYS A 3 -46.92 0.11 -51.93
CA LYS A 3 -47.60 -0.75 -50.94
C LYS A 3 -46.76 -1.96 -50.47
N LEU A 4 -45.81 -2.42 -51.29
CA LEU A 4 -44.92 -3.54 -50.95
C LEU A 4 -43.80 -3.08 -50.00
N PHE A 5 -43.28 -1.85 -50.21
CA PHE A 5 -42.29 -1.24 -49.32
C PHE A 5 -42.84 -0.95 -47.93
N ILE A 6 -44.10 -0.50 -47.82
CA ILE A 6 -44.76 -0.26 -46.52
C ILE A 6 -44.98 -1.57 -45.76
N LEU A 7 -45.34 -2.67 -46.45
CA LEU A 7 -45.51 -3.98 -45.82
C LEU A 7 -44.17 -4.54 -45.32
N ILE A 8 -43.09 -4.38 -46.09
CA ILE A 8 -41.73 -4.79 -45.70
C ILE A 8 -41.24 -3.95 -44.51
N TYR A 9 -41.51 -2.63 -44.49
CA TYR A 9 -41.11 -1.75 -43.38
C TYR A 9 -41.86 -2.08 -42.08
N ILE A 10 -43.14 -2.46 -42.16
CA ILE A 10 -43.95 -2.90 -41.00
C ILE A 10 -43.52 -4.30 -40.52
N CYS A 11 -43.07 -5.18 -41.42
CA CYS A 11 -42.53 -6.50 -41.05
C CYS A 11 -41.11 -6.43 -40.46
N LEU A 12 -40.28 -5.46 -40.88
CA LEU A 12 -38.95 -5.24 -40.29
C LEU A 12 -39.02 -4.50 -38.94
N SER A 13 -39.99 -3.63 -38.72
CA SER A 13 -40.16 -2.96 -37.42
C SER A 13 -40.71 -3.91 -36.34
N SER A 14 -41.55 -4.90 -36.69
CA SER A 14 -42.04 -5.92 -35.76
C SER A 14 -40.98 -6.97 -35.36
N LEU A 15 -39.87 -7.09 -36.09
CA LEU A 15 -38.74 -7.94 -35.70
C LEU A 15 -37.84 -7.30 -34.63
N THR A 16 -37.94 -5.98 -34.40
CA THR A 16 -37.15 -5.29 -33.36
C THR A 16 -37.78 -5.32 -31.97
N THR A 17 -39.05 -5.74 -31.83
CA THR A 17 -39.75 -5.83 -30.54
C THR A 17 -39.67 -7.21 -29.86
N PHE A 18 -39.18 -8.25 -30.54
CA PHE A 18 -39.03 -9.61 -29.97
C PHE A 18 -37.65 -9.95 -29.42
N ALA A 19 -36.70 -9.01 -29.42
CA ALA A 19 -35.38 -9.19 -28.81
C ALA A 19 -35.21 -8.37 -27.52
N GLN A 20 -36.28 -8.17 -26.75
CA GLN A 20 -36.14 -7.65 -25.39
C GLN A 20 -35.53 -8.75 -24.52
N LEU A 21 -34.20 -8.73 -24.43
CA LEU A 21 -33.43 -9.64 -23.60
C LEU A 21 -33.99 -9.55 -22.17
N ASP A 22 -34.56 -10.65 -21.68
CA ASP A 22 -35.06 -10.72 -20.31
C ASP A 22 -33.87 -10.63 -19.35
N ARG A 23 -33.57 -9.41 -18.89
CA ARG A 23 -32.44 -9.12 -18.00
C ARG A 23 -32.60 -9.74 -16.61
N SER A 24 -33.76 -10.33 -16.30
CA SER A 24 -33.97 -11.12 -15.07
C SER A 24 -33.48 -12.56 -15.20
N LYS A 25 -33.30 -13.08 -16.42
CA LYS A 25 -32.82 -14.44 -16.68
C LYS A 25 -31.33 -14.42 -17.04
N ARG A 26 -30.53 -15.03 -16.17
CA ARG A 26 -29.09 -15.22 -16.43
C ARG A 26 -28.89 -16.05 -17.71
N PRO A 27 -28.00 -15.65 -18.64
CA PRO A 27 -27.67 -16.46 -19.81
C PRO A 27 -27.24 -17.87 -19.39
N THR A 28 -27.66 -18.88 -20.13
CA THR A 28 -27.20 -20.25 -19.92
C THR A 28 -25.70 -20.33 -20.23
N PRO A 29 -24.88 -20.95 -19.36
CA PRO A 29 -23.47 -21.15 -19.64
C PRO A 29 -23.29 -21.95 -20.93
N GLY A 30 -22.30 -21.59 -21.74
CA GLY A 30 -21.84 -22.42 -22.85
C GLY A 30 -21.27 -23.76 -22.37
N PRO A 31 -21.02 -24.73 -23.27
CA PRO A 31 -20.42 -26.00 -22.91
C PRO A 31 -19.05 -25.78 -22.26
N ALA A 32 -18.74 -26.55 -21.20
CA ALA A 32 -17.47 -26.45 -20.49
C ALA A 32 -16.31 -26.78 -21.45
N PRO A 33 -15.32 -25.87 -21.64
CA PRO A 33 -14.22 -26.11 -22.55
C PRO A 33 -13.34 -27.28 -22.06
N ALA A 34 -12.86 -28.10 -22.99
CA ALA A 34 -11.92 -29.16 -22.67
C ALA A 34 -10.58 -28.56 -22.24
N ILE A 35 -10.17 -28.83 -21.00
CA ILE A 35 -8.93 -28.30 -20.43
C ILE A 35 -7.74 -29.02 -21.05
N ARG A 36 -6.93 -28.28 -21.78
CA ARG A 36 -5.63 -28.73 -22.27
C ARG A 36 -4.57 -27.94 -21.52
N LEU A 37 -3.97 -28.56 -20.50
CA LEU A 37 -2.77 -28.00 -19.90
C LEU A 37 -1.69 -27.93 -20.98
N GLY A 38 -1.09 -26.76 -21.13
CA GLY A 38 0.08 -26.60 -22.00
C GLY A 38 1.17 -27.59 -21.59
N LYS A 39 1.87 -28.14 -22.57
CA LYS A 39 3.07 -28.95 -22.31
C LYS A 39 4.24 -28.00 -22.03
N TYR A 40 5.10 -28.39 -21.12
CA TYR A 40 6.40 -27.77 -20.93
C TYR A 40 7.48 -28.82 -21.20
N GLU A 41 8.63 -28.36 -21.66
CA GLU A 41 9.85 -29.15 -21.76
C GLU A 41 10.84 -28.65 -20.71
N SER A 42 11.82 -29.47 -20.32
CA SER A 42 12.82 -29.06 -19.33
C SER A 42 14.17 -29.71 -19.57
N PHE A 43 15.22 -29.04 -19.11
CA PHE A 43 16.59 -29.54 -19.10
C PHE A 43 17.37 -28.90 -17.95
N GLN A 44 18.57 -29.40 -17.68
CA GLN A 44 19.46 -28.88 -16.64
C GLN A 44 20.84 -28.62 -17.22
N LEU A 45 21.43 -27.46 -16.91
CA LEU A 45 22.83 -27.16 -17.23
C LEU A 45 23.79 -27.89 -16.28
N ALA A 46 25.05 -28.05 -16.69
CA ALA A 46 26.09 -28.66 -15.85
C ALA A 46 26.31 -27.91 -14.52
N ASN A 47 26.08 -26.58 -14.50
CA ASN A 47 26.13 -25.76 -13.29
C ASN A 47 24.86 -25.88 -12.41
N GLY A 48 23.96 -26.82 -12.72
CA GLY A 48 22.82 -27.15 -11.87
C GLY A 48 21.58 -26.28 -12.08
N LEU A 49 21.65 -25.20 -12.88
CA LEU A 49 20.49 -24.39 -13.24
C LEU A 49 19.46 -25.25 -13.98
N LYS A 50 18.21 -25.25 -13.48
CA LYS A 50 17.10 -25.99 -14.05
C LYS A 50 16.27 -25.08 -14.95
N ILE A 51 15.98 -25.51 -16.17
CA ILE A 51 15.31 -24.70 -17.18
C ILE A 51 14.02 -25.37 -17.63
N PHE A 52 12.95 -24.59 -17.72
CA PHE A 52 11.65 -24.99 -18.26
C PHE A 52 11.32 -24.14 -19.48
N VAL A 53 10.70 -24.73 -20.49
CA VAL A 53 10.33 -24.05 -21.73
C VAL A 53 8.86 -24.33 -22.04
N VAL A 54 8.08 -23.26 -22.15
CA VAL A 54 6.69 -23.28 -22.58
C VAL A 54 6.59 -22.56 -23.91
N THR A 55 6.61 -23.34 -25.00
CA THR A 55 6.52 -22.79 -26.35
C THR A 55 5.09 -22.31 -26.64
N ASN A 56 4.96 -21.04 -26.99
CA ASN A 56 3.74 -20.43 -27.50
C ASN A 56 4.06 -19.44 -28.63
N LYS A 57 3.74 -19.85 -29.87
CA LYS A 57 4.04 -19.07 -31.09
C LYS A 57 2.91 -18.12 -31.52
N LYS A 58 1.92 -17.84 -30.66
CA LYS A 58 0.81 -16.93 -31.01
C LYS A 58 1.28 -15.49 -31.25
N LEU A 59 2.30 -15.07 -30.52
CA LEU A 59 2.91 -13.74 -30.65
C LEU A 59 4.43 -13.91 -30.72
N PRO A 60 5.15 -13.08 -31.50
CA PRO A 60 6.61 -13.14 -31.60
C PRO A 60 7.26 -12.49 -30.37
N ARG A 61 6.96 -12.99 -29.17
CA ARG A 61 7.45 -12.50 -27.88
C ARG A 61 8.06 -13.65 -27.09
N VAL A 62 9.05 -13.33 -26.28
CA VAL A 62 9.69 -14.26 -25.34
C VAL A 62 9.78 -13.58 -23.99
N ALA A 63 9.38 -14.30 -22.94
CA ALA A 63 9.57 -13.93 -21.55
C ALA A 63 10.45 -14.97 -20.85
N VAL A 64 11.28 -14.50 -19.94
CA VAL A 64 12.23 -15.30 -19.16
C VAL A 64 12.09 -14.91 -17.70
N ASN A 65 11.87 -15.89 -16.84
CA ASN A 65 11.78 -15.69 -15.40
C ASN A 65 12.79 -16.58 -14.69
N LEU A 66 13.70 -16.00 -13.94
CA LEU A 66 14.69 -16.70 -13.13
C LEU A 66 14.36 -16.49 -11.65
N ILE A 67 14.24 -17.59 -10.90
CA ILE A 67 14.02 -17.58 -9.45
C ILE A 67 15.10 -18.40 -8.75
N LEU A 68 15.70 -17.82 -7.72
CA LEU A 68 16.63 -18.44 -6.79
C LEU A 68 15.86 -18.93 -5.56
N ASP A 69 15.89 -20.24 -5.32
CA ASP A 69 15.11 -20.87 -4.25
C ASP A 69 15.94 -21.08 -2.98
N TYR A 70 16.15 -20.00 -2.22
CA TYR A 70 16.79 -20.04 -0.89
C TYR A 70 15.78 -19.71 0.22
N ILE A 71 16.10 -20.09 1.45
CA ILE A 71 15.34 -19.68 2.64
C ILE A 71 15.75 -18.25 2.98
N PRO A 72 14.81 -17.29 3.09
CA PRO A 72 15.13 -15.90 3.42
C PRO A 72 16.00 -15.82 4.68
N PRO A 73 17.14 -15.12 4.65
CA PRO A 73 17.95 -14.89 5.84
C PRO A 73 17.29 -13.88 6.78
N LEU A 74 17.67 -13.93 8.05
CA LEU A 74 17.39 -12.88 9.03
C LEU A 74 18.44 -11.78 8.87
N GLU A 75 18.02 -10.56 8.53
CA GLU A 75 18.89 -9.43 8.18
C GLU A 75 19.22 -8.49 9.36
N LYS A 76 18.36 -8.44 10.37
CA LYS A 76 18.49 -7.69 11.64
C LYS A 76 18.75 -6.19 11.42
N GLU A 77 19.89 -5.70 11.89
CA GLU A 77 20.29 -4.29 11.80
C GLU A 77 20.42 -3.78 10.36
N VAL A 78 20.36 -4.65 9.35
CA VAL A 78 20.33 -4.29 7.92
C VAL A 78 19.11 -4.80 7.19
N THR A 79 17.99 -4.95 7.89
CA THR A 79 16.69 -5.26 7.27
C THR A 79 16.44 -4.34 6.07
N GLY A 80 16.16 -4.94 4.90
CA GLY A 80 16.09 -4.29 3.60
C GLY A 80 17.28 -4.62 2.68
N LEU A 81 18.30 -5.33 3.17
CA LEU A 81 19.52 -5.66 2.43
C LEU A 81 19.24 -6.48 1.17
N GLY A 82 18.40 -7.52 1.26
CA GLY A 82 18.06 -8.34 0.10
C GLY A 82 17.35 -7.54 -0.99
N ASP A 83 16.36 -6.73 -0.62
CA ASP A 83 15.61 -5.88 -1.55
C ASP A 83 16.53 -4.87 -2.25
N ILE A 84 17.35 -4.15 -1.47
CA ILE A 84 18.32 -3.20 -2.01
C ILE A 84 19.37 -3.90 -2.88
N THR A 85 19.84 -5.10 -2.50
CA THR A 85 20.75 -5.88 -3.33
C THR A 85 20.10 -6.22 -4.68
N GLY A 86 18.82 -6.61 -4.68
CA GLY A 86 18.05 -6.88 -5.89
C GLY A 86 17.94 -5.67 -6.82
N GLN A 87 17.71 -4.48 -6.27
CA GLN A 87 17.65 -3.23 -7.04
C GLN A 87 19.03 -2.83 -7.58
N MET A 88 20.06 -2.99 -6.76
CA MET A 88 21.45 -2.69 -7.12
C MET A 88 21.98 -3.55 -8.27
N LEU A 89 21.41 -4.73 -8.55
CA LEU A 89 21.78 -5.51 -9.74
C LEU A 89 21.51 -4.78 -11.05
N ARG A 90 20.53 -3.86 -11.08
CA ARG A 90 20.14 -3.10 -12.28
C ARG A 90 20.83 -1.75 -12.41
N THR A 91 21.77 -1.42 -11.52
CA THR A 91 22.43 -0.10 -11.48
C THR A 91 23.77 -0.06 -12.23
N GLY A 92 24.19 -1.18 -12.81
CA GLY A 92 25.37 -1.25 -13.66
C GLY A 92 26.03 -2.61 -13.64
N THR A 93 26.87 -2.85 -14.63
CA THR A 93 27.74 -4.03 -14.73
C THR A 93 29.19 -3.60 -14.91
N GLN A 94 30.09 -4.57 -14.94
CA GLN A 94 31.50 -4.31 -15.26
C GLN A 94 31.68 -3.72 -16.67
N THR A 95 30.70 -3.88 -17.57
CA THR A 95 30.79 -3.48 -18.98
C THR A 95 29.76 -2.44 -19.41
N ARG A 96 28.73 -2.16 -18.60
CA ARG A 96 27.65 -1.22 -18.93
C ARG A 96 27.31 -0.32 -17.75
N THR A 97 27.09 0.97 -18.01
CA THR A 97 26.49 1.88 -17.03
C THR A 97 24.98 1.65 -16.93
N LYS A 98 24.36 2.15 -15.85
CA LYS A 98 22.90 2.16 -15.67
C LYS A 98 22.17 2.75 -16.89
N ASP A 99 22.59 3.93 -17.33
CA ASP A 99 21.96 4.64 -18.45
C ASP A 99 22.03 3.82 -19.74
N GLN A 100 23.15 3.15 -19.99
CA GLN A 100 23.30 2.27 -21.16
C GLN A 100 22.39 1.04 -21.08
N ILE A 101 22.19 0.48 -19.87
CA ILE A 101 21.26 -0.63 -19.66
C ILE A 101 19.83 -0.16 -19.93
N ASP A 102 19.44 0.98 -19.35
CA ASP A 102 18.09 1.54 -19.50
C ASP A 102 17.81 1.89 -20.97
N GLU A 103 18.72 2.59 -21.66
CA GLU A 103 18.61 2.91 -23.09
C GLU A 103 18.50 1.65 -23.97
N GLN A 104 19.32 0.63 -23.70
CA GLN A 104 19.27 -0.63 -24.46
C GLN A 104 17.94 -1.35 -24.24
N ILE A 105 17.44 -1.42 -23.01
CA ILE A 105 16.16 -2.08 -22.72
C ILE A 105 14.99 -1.34 -23.40
N ASP A 106 14.99 -0.01 -23.35
CA ASP A 106 13.98 0.82 -24.00
C ASP A 106 14.03 0.69 -25.54
N PHE A 107 15.23 0.70 -26.12
CA PHE A 107 15.41 0.52 -27.57
C PHE A 107 14.86 -0.82 -28.07
N LEU A 108 14.96 -1.88 -27.26
CA LEU A 108 14.42 -3.20 -27.60
C LEU A 108 12.90 -3.29 -27.42
N GLY A 109 12.27 -2.27 -26.83
CA GLY A 109 10.88 -2.34 -26.34
C GLY A 109 10.71 -3.46 -25.32
N ALA A 110 11.76 -3.71 -24.52
CA ALA A 110 11.82 -4.82 -23.59
C ALA A 110 11.43 -4.37 -22.18
N THR A 111 11.17 -5.36 -21.33
CA THR A 111 10.98 -5.18 -19.90
C THR A 111 12.03 -6.03 -19.21
N LEU A 112 12.75 -5.48 -18.23
CA LEU A 112 13.74 -6.22 -17.45
C LEU A 112 13.80 -5.67 -16.03
N TYR A 113 13.56 -6.52 -15.04
CA TYR A 113 13.67 -6.18 -13.62
C TYR A 113 14.43 -7.27 -12.87
N THR A 114 15.11 -6.87 -11.80
CA THR A 114 15.85 -7.75 -10.89
C THR A 114 15.25 -7.66 -9.49
N SER A 115 15.42 -8.71 -8.70
CA SER A 115 14.98 -8.77 -7.32
C SER A 115 16.02 -9.49 -6.47
N SER A 116 15.80 -9.52 -5.15
CA SER A 116 16.63 -10.27 -4.20
C SER A 116 16.78 -11.75 -4.57
N SER A 117 15.80 -12.30 -5.30
CA SER A 117 15.70 -13.72 -5.63
C SER A 117 15.68 -14.01 -7.13
N GLY A 118 16.12 -13.08 -7.99
CA GLY A 118 16.32 -13.39 -9.41
C GLY A 118 16.03 -12.23 -10.36
N ALA A 119 15.49 -12.55 -11.53
CA ALA A 119 15.21 -11.57 -12.57
C ALA A 119 14.07 -12.01 -13.49
N TYR A 120 13.35 -11.03 -14.04
CA TYR A 120 12.34 -11.22 -15.07
C TYR A 120 12.66 -10.34 -16.27
N GLY A 121 12.57 -10.91 -17.46
CA GLY A 121 12.76 -10.20 -18.72
C GLY A 121 11.72 -10.58 -19.77
N SER A 122 11.30 -9.64 -20.62
CA SER A 122 10.49 -9.96 -21.80
C SER A 122 10.79 -9.03 -22.97
N SER A 123 10.75 -9.55 -24.20
CA SER A 123 10.99 -8.78 -25.42
C SER A 123 10.29 -9.42 -26.63
N LEU A 124 10.39 -8.78 -27.80
CA LEU A 124 10.10 -9.43 -29.08
C LEU A 124 11.14 -10.51 -29.38
N LYS A 125 10.75 -11.62 -30.02
CA LYS A 125 11.64 -12.76 -30.34
C LYS A 125 12.94 -12.33 -31.03
N LYS A 126 12.88 -11.38 -31.97
CA LYS A 126 14.07 -10.85 -32.66
C LYS A 126 15.14 -10.26 -31.73
N HIS A 127 14.77 -9.91 -30.50
CA HIS A 127 15.63 -9.31 -29.48
C HIS A 127 15.99 -10.28 -28.34
N GLN A 128 15.59 -11.56 -28.42
CA GLN A 128 15.81 -12.54 -27.35
C GLN A 128 17.29 -12.73 -26.99
N ASP A 129 18.20 -12.73 -27.99
CA ASP A 129 19.63 -12.87 -27.75
C ASP A 129 20.18 -11.69 -26.95
N LYS A 130 19.79 -10.46 -27.32
CA LYS A 130 20.21 -9.24 -26.62
C LYS A 130 19.61 -9.12 -25.22
N LEU A 131 18.34 -9.51 -25.05
CA LEU A 131 17.71 -9.56 -23.73
C LEU A 131 18.46 -10.52 -22.80
N MET A 132 18.82 -11.70 -23.30
CA MET A 132 19.56 -12.71 -22.53
C MET A 132 20.99 -12.27 -22.21
N GLU A 133 21.65 -11.59 -23.15
CA GLU A 133 22.96 -10.97 -22.94
C GLU A 133 22.93 -9.97 -21.76
N ILE A 134 21.97 -9.03 -21.79
CA ILE A 134 21.85 -8.01 -20.75
C ILE A 134 21.47 -8.66 -19.41
N MET A 135 20.47 -9.56 -19.39
CA MET A 135 20.06 -10.24 -18.16
C MET A 135 21.21 -11.01 -17.51
N ALA A 136 22.01 -11.73 -18.31
CA ALA A 136 23.16 -12.46 -17.80
C ALA A 136 24.24 -11.52 -17.25
N ASP A 137 24.53 -10.42 -17.94
CA ASP A 137 25.51 -9.43 -17.48
C ASP A 137 25.11 -8.81 -16.13
N LEU A 138 23.83 -8.46 -15.94
CA LEU A 138 23.32 -7.95 -14.65
C LEU A 138 23.47 -8.96 -13.50
N LEU A 139 23.24 -10.25 -13.78
CA LEU A 139 23.23 -11.30 -12.76
C LEU A 139 24.63 -11.85 -12.46
N LEU A 140 25.51 -11.93 -13.45
CA LEU A 140 26.83 -12.57 -13.34
C LEU A 140 27.96 -11.54 -13.12
N HIS A 141 27.79 -10.31 -13.59
CA HIS A 141 28.82 -9.27 -13.59
C HIS A 141 28.32 -7.90 -13.08
N PRO A 142 27.52 -7.83 -11.98
CA PRO A 142 27.06 -6.54 -11.47
C PRO A 142 28.24 -5.68 -10.99
N SER A 143 28.07 -4.37 -11.09
CA SER A 143 29.01 -3.37 -10.56
C SER A 143 28.28 -2.49 -9.56
N PHE A 144 28.44 -2.77 -8.26
CA PHE A 144 27.82 -1.96 -7.21
C PHE A 144 28.63 -0.68 -6.93
N LYS A 145 27.99 0.47 -7.11
CA LYS A 145 28.58 1.80 -6.91
C LYS A 145 27.94 2.53 -5.73
N GLN A 146 28.73 3.29 -4.97
CA GLN A 146 28.24 4.00 -3.79
C GLN A 146 27.17 5.05 -4.15
N GLU A 147 27.37 5.77 -5.24
CA GLU A 147 26.41 6.79 -5.73
C GLU A 147 25.01 6.20 -5.95
N GLU A 148 24.92 5.00 -6.53
CA GLU A 148 23.64 4.33 -6.81
C GLU A 148 23.00 3.79 -5.53
N LEU A 149 23.82 3.31 -4.58
CA LEU A 149 23.33 2.93 -3.26
C LEU A 149 22.73 4.13 -2.53
N ASP A 150 23.39 5.29 -2.56
CA ASP A 150 22.91 6.50 -1.87
C ASP A 150 21.57 7.00 -2.45
N LYS A 151 21.39 6.90 -3.79
CA LYS A 151 20.11 7.18 -4.46
C LYS A 151 19.01 6.23 -3.98
N ILE A 152 19.25 4.92 -4.02
CA ILE A 152 18.27 3.91 -3.59
C ILE A 152 17.93 4.09 -2.12
N LYS A 153 18.90 4.34 -1.24
CA LYS A 153 18.64 4.61 0.18
C LYS A 153 17.73 5.83 0.37
N THR A 154 17.94 6.89 -0.42
CA THR A 154 17.12 8.09 -0.38
C THR A 154 15.68 7.79 -0.83
N GLU A 155 15.52 7.06 -1.93
CA GLU A 155 14.20 6.62 -2.43
C GLU A 155 13.48 5.75 -1.39
N LYS A 156 14.16 4.77 -0.79
CA LYS A 156 13.60 3.91 0.25
C LYS A 156 13.19 4.65 1.51
N LYS A 157 13.96 5.65 1.93
CA LYS A 157 13.58 6.50 3.07
C LYS A 157 12.35 7.35 2.75
N ASN A 158 12.21 7.84 1.52
CA ASN A 158 11.00 8.52 1.08
C ASN A 158 9.78 7.56 1.07
N GLU A 159 9.93 6.35 0.52
CA GLU A 159 8.88 5.31 0.55
C GLU A 159 8.44 4.99 1.99
N LEU A 160 9.41 4.82 2.90
CA LEU A 160 9.12 4.57 4.31
C LEU A 160 8.35 5.73 4.94
N SER A 161 8.73 6.98 4.67
CA SER A 161 8.03 8.15 5.19
C SER A 161 6.56 8.16 4.78
N LEU A 162 6.22 7.73 3.57
CA LEU A 162 4.82 7.62 3.11
C LEU A 162 4.10 6.47 3.82
N SER A 163 4.77 5.32 3.97
CA SER A 163 4.18 4.13 4.60
C SER A 163 3.84 4.32 6.08
N LYS A 164 4.60 5.19 6.79
CA LYS A 164 4.37 5.52 8.21
C LYS A 164 3.07 6.27 8.46
N ASP A 165 2.47 6.86 7.42
CA ASP A 165 1.22 7.59 7.51
C ASP A 165 0.00 6.83 6.96
N GLU A 166 0.20 5.70 6.28
CA GLU A 166 -0.89 4.89 5.75
C GLU A 166 -1.33 3.81 6.77
N PRO A 167 -2.57 3.84 7.29
CA PRO A 167 -3.07 2.86 8.24
C PRO A 167 -2.91 1.39 7.80
N GLU A 168 -3.09 1.10 6.52
CA GLU A 168 -2.95 -0.23 5.94
C GLU A 168 -1.49 -0.72 5.97
N SER A 169 -0.53 0.13 5.59
CA SER A 169 0.91 -0.18 5.69
C SER A 169 1.32 -0.45 7.13
N ILE A 170 0.87 0.40 8.06
CA ILE A 170 1.09 0.22 9.50
C ILE A 170 0.55 -1.14 9.95
N LEU A 171 -0.69 -1.47 9.57
CA LEU A 171 -1.30 -2.75 9.94
C LEU A 171 -0.49 -3.93 9.40
N GLN A 172 0.03 -3.88 8.16
CA GLN A 172 0.85 -4.97 7.63
C GLN A 172 2.16 -5.14 8.41
N GLN A 173 2.86 -4.04 8.73
CA GLN A 173 4.12 -4.08 9.48
C GLN A 173 3.91 -4.65 10.87
N VAL A 174 2.93 -4.13 11.62
CA VAL A 174 2.62 -4.61 12.97
C VAL A 174 2.13 -6.05 12.93
N LYS A 175 1.30 -6.42 11.95
CA LYS A 175 0.87 -7.81 11.76
C LYS A 175 2.07 -8.74 11.55
N SER A 176 3.04 -8.38 10.72
CA SER A 176 4.25 -9.18 10.51
C SER A 176 5.00 -9.44 11.82
N VAL A 177 5.22 -8.41 12.65
CA VAL A 177 5.89 -8.56 13.95
C VAL A 177 5.05 -9.40 14.92
N VAL A 178 3.75 -9.16 15.01
CA VAL A 178 2.86 -9.86 15.94
C VAL A 178 2.74 -11.33 15.60
N LEU A 179 2.66 -11.66 14.31
CA LEU A 179 2.49 -13.04 13.85
C LEU A 179 3.77 -13.85 13.95
N TYR A 180 4.92 -13.25 13.61
CA TYR A 180 6.16 -13.99 13.38
C TYR A 180 7.28 -13.68 14.39
N GLY A 181 7.22 -12.51 15.05
CA GLY A 181 8.28 -12.00 15.91
C GLY A 181 9.46 -11.43 15.13
N LYS A 182 10.24 -10.55 15.77
CA LYS A 182 11.42 -9.90 15.16
C LYS A 182 12.62 -10.84 14.92
N ASP A 183 12.58 -12.04 15.49
CA ASP A 183 13.60 -13.09 15.29
C ASP A 183 13.26 -14.06 14.13
N HIS A 184 12.24 -13.73 13.33
CA HIS A 184 11.86 -14.47 12.13
C HIS A 184 11.93 -13.53 10.92
N PRO A 185 12.42 -13.96 9.74
CA PRO A 185 12.59 -13.08 8.56
C PRO A 185 11.28 -12.40 8.10
N TYR A 186 10.13 -13.03 8.36
CA TYR A 186 8.82 -12.45 8.04
C TYR A 186 8.34 -11.39 9.02
N GLY A 187 8.98 -11.25 10.19
CA GLY A 187 8.65 -10.23 11.18
C GLY A 187 9.66 -9.07 11.21
N GLU A 188 10.62 -9.03 10.29
CA GLU A 188 11.55 -7.90 10.17
C GLU A 188 10.86 -6.68 9.55
N ILE A 189 11.12 -5.50 10.12
CA ILE A 189 10.61 -4.22 9.62
C ILE A 189 11.80 -3.38 9.16
N THR A 190 11.76 -2.94 7.91
CA THR A 190 12.73 -1.98 7.37
C THR A 190 12.53 -0.62 8.02
N THR A 191 13.61 -0.03 8.54
CA THR A 191 13.62 1.30 9.15
C THR A 191 14.66 2.18 8.47
N GLU A 192 14.59 3.49 8.67
CA GLU A 192 15.63 4.41 8.19
C GLU A 192 17.02 4.02 8.73
N LYS A 193 17.08 3.62 10.01
CA LYS A 193 18.32 3.12 10.64
C LYS A 193 18.86 1.88 9.94
N SER A 194 18.00 0.91 9.60
CA SER A 194 18.45 -0.33 8.93
C SER A 194 18.92 -0.06 7.51
N ILE A 195 18.24 0.85 6.79
CA ILE A 195 18.66 1.32 5.46
C ILE A 195 20.02 2.00 5.54
N ASP A 196 20.23 2.89 6.50
CA ASP A 196 21.49 3.61 6.65
C ASP A 196 22.65 2.67 6.97
N ALA A 197 22.39 1.59 7.72
CA ALA A 197 23.39 0.57 8.07
C ALA A 197 23.80 -0.38 6.90
N ILE A 198 23.14 -0.32 5.75
CA ILE A 198 23.50 -1.12 4.57
C ILE A 198 24.74 -0.53 3.89
N THR A 199 25.71 -1.38 3.55
CA THR A 199 26.95 -0.97 2.87
C THR A 199 27.19 -1.81 1.62
N LEU A 200 28.03 -1.34 0.69
CA LEU A 200 28.40 -2.09 -0.51
C LEU A 200 28.99 -3.47 -0.17
N ASP A 201 29.78 -3.56 0.90
CA ASP A 201 30.35 -4.84 1.37
C ASP A 201 29.26 -5.85 1.76
N LYS A 202 28.20 -5.39 2.44
CA LYS A 202 27.06 -6.24 2.81
C LYS A 202 26.28 -6.68 1.58
N ILE A 203 26.09 -5.79 0.60
CA ILE A 203 25.45 -6.10 -0.68
C ILE A 203 26.26 -7.16 -1.43
N ASN A 204 27.59 -6.98 -1.53
CA ASN A 204 28.48 -7.93 -2.18
C ASN A 204 28.47 -9.29 -1.46
N THR A 205 28.43 -9.30 -0.12
CA THR A 205 28.30 -10.52 0.68
C THR A 205 26.97 -11.23 0.41
N TYR A 206 25.85 -10.49 0.39
CA TYR A 206 24.54 -11.05 0.07
C TYR A 206 24.52 -11.65 -1.34
N TYR A 207 24.96 -10.88 -2.33
CA TYR A 207 25.08 -11.30 -3.72
C TYR A 207 25.89 -12.59 -3.87
N THR A 208 27.12 -12.59 -3.35
CA THR A 208 28.02 -13.75 -3.45
C THR A 208 27.54 -14.97 -2.68
N THR A 209 26.68 -14.81 -1.67
CA THR A 209 26.11 -15.92 -0.89
C THR A 209 24.91 -16.54 -1.59
N TYR A 210 23.95 -15.74 -2.05
CA TYR A 210 22.64 -16.25 -2.49
C TYR A 210 22.48 -16.37 -4.01
N PHE A 211 23.26 -15.64 -4.83
CA PHE A 211 23.13 -15.69 -6.29
C PHE A 211 23.90 -16.87 -6.88
N LYS A 212 23.31 -18.07 -6.77
CA LYS A 212 23.89 -19.34 -7.24
C LYS A 212 22.97 -20.10 -8.23
N PRO A 213 23.51 -20.67 -9.32
CA PRO A 213 22.72 -21.38 -10.33
C PRO A 213 22.10 -22.67 -9.82
N ASN A 214 22.75 -23.39 -8.89
CA ASN A 214 22.32 -24.70 -8.41
C ASN A 214 21.05 -24.67 -7.54
N ILE A 215 20.59 -23.48 -7.13
CA ILE A 215 19.29 -23.27 -6.49
C ILE A 215 18.30 -22.54 -7.41
N GLY A 216 18.69 -22.32 -8.67
CA GLY A 216 17.93 -21.54 -9.64
C GLY A 216 16.96 -22.38 -10.47
N TYR A 217 15.81 -21.80 -10.75
CA TYR A 217 14.84 -22.26 -11.74
C TYR A 217 14.61 -21.13 -12.76
N MET A 218 14.86 -21.41 -14.04
CA MET A 218 14.61 -20.48 -15.14
C MET A 218 13.46 -20.99 -16.00
N ALA A 219 12.50 -20.14 -16.33
CA ALA A 219 11.37 -20.49 -17.19
C ALA A 219 11.28 -19.56 -18.39
N PHE A 220 11.30 -20.14 -19.59
CA PHE A 220 11.06 -19.46 -20.86
C PHE A 220 9.60 -19.66 -21.30
N VAL A 221 8.97 -18.58 -21.75
CA VAL A 221 7.58 -18.58 -22.20
C VAL A 221 7.45 -17.74 -23.47
N GLY A 222 6.87 -18.29 -24.54
CA GLY A 222 6.59 -17.55 -25.77
C GLY A 222 7.12 -18.24 -27.03
N ASP A 223 7.42 -17.46 -28.08
CA ASP A 223 7.94 -17.98 -29.36
C ASP A 223 9.41 -18.36 -29.24
N ILE A 224 9.67 -19.41 -28.47
CA ILE A 224 10.97 -19.99 -28.21
C ILE A 224 10.86 -21.51 -28.11
N THR A 225 11.80 -22.21 -28.74
CA THR A 225 11.94 -23.66 -28.72
C THR A 225 12.93 -24.11 -27.64
N LEU A 226 12.87 -25.39 -27.27
CA LEU A 226 13.84 -26.00 -26.35
C LEU A 226 15.28 -25.81 -26.83
N ALA A 227 15.54 -25.97 -28.14
CA ALA A 227 16.87 -25.80 -28.72
C ALA A 227 17.37 -24.35 -28.64
N GLU A 228 16.51 -23.37 -28.94
CA GLU A 228 16.86 -21.94 -28.79
C GLU A 228 17.15 -21.59 -27.32
N ALA A 229 16.30 -22.03 -26.39
CA ALA A 229 16.51 -21.80 -24.97
C ALA A 229 17.81 -22.44 -24.45
N LYS A 230 18.10 -23.67 -24.90
CA LYS A 230 19.36 -24.36 -24.59
C LYS A 230 20.56 -23.59 -25.10
N ALA A 231 20.55 -23.16 -26.37
CA ALA A 231 21.65 -22.38 -26.93
C ALA A 231 21.87 -21.04 -26.20
N LEU A 232 20.79 -20.31 -25.88
CA LEU A 232 20.89 -19.04 -25.14
C LEU A 232 21.44 -19.24 -23.72
N THR A 233 20.95 -20.25 -23.01
CA THR A 233 21.39 -20.52 -21.63
C THR A 233 22.80 -21.08 -21.56
N GLU A 234 23.21 -21.93 -22.50
CA GLU A 234 24.60 -22.38 -22.63
C GLU A 234 25.54 -21.22 -22.97
N LYS A 235 25.14 -20.32 -23.87
CA LYS A 235 25.93 -19.15 -24.25
C LYS A 235 26.15 -18.18 -23.07
N TYR A 236 25.10 -17.86 -22.33
CA TYR A 236 25.12 -16.74 -21.37
C TYR A 236 25.23 -17.14 -19.90
N PHE A 237 24.82 -18.36 -19.53
CA PHE A 237 24.75 -18.78 -18.12
C PHE A 237 25.65 -19.97 -17.77
N SER A 238 26.34 -20.60 -18.74
CA SER A 238 27.18 -21.78 -18.49
C SER A 238 28.37 -21.51 -17.55
N THR A 239 28.91 -20.29 -17.57
CA THR A 239 30.03 -19.86 -16.72
C THR A 239 29.60 -19.50 -15.29
N TRP A 240 28.29 -19.41 -15.02
CA TRP A 240 27.80 -19.11 -13.68
C TRP A 240 28.18 -20.23 -12.72
N LYS A 241 28.96 -19.89 -11.69
CA LYS A 241 29.55 -20.87 -10.77
C LYS A 241 28.55 -21.33 -9.72
N GLN A 242 28.50 -22.65 -9.52
CA GLN A 242 27.81 -23.26 -8.38
C GLN A 242 28.38 -22.77 -7.06
N GLY A 243 27.59 -22.87 -5.99
CA GLY A 243 28.04 -22.61 -4.64
C GLY A 243 27.10 -23.14 -3.58
N THR A 244 27.59 -23.12 -2.35
CA THR A 244 26.81 -23.48 -1.16
C THR A 244 25.95 -22.29 -0.74
N VAL A 245 24.66 -22.53 -0.54
CA VAL A 245 23.71 -21.51 -0.05
C VAL A 245 23.22 -21.93 1.33
N PRO A 246 23.24 -21.03 2.35
CA PRO A 246 22.75 -21.34 3.68
C PRO A 246 21.28 -21.77 3.70
N THR A 247 20.96 -22.74 4.56
CA THR A 247 19.59 -23.19 4.83
C THR A 247 19.26 -22.97 6.31
N PRO A 248 19.03 -21.71 6.74
CA PRO A 248 18.71 -21.42 8.13
C PRO A 248 17.39 -22.06 8.56
N THR A 249 17.27 -22.33 9.85
CA THR A 249 16.05 -22.82 10.50
C THR A 249 15.55 -21.79 11.50
N TYR A 250 14.25 -21.56 11.52
CA TYR A 250 13.63 -20.59 12.42
C TYR A 250 12.68 -21.26 13.39
N ILE A 251 12.49 -20.60 14.54
CA ILE A 251 11.44 -21.00 15.50
C ILE A 251 10.10 -20.81 14.80
N GLN A 252 9.30 -21.87 14.79
CA GLN A 252 7.98 -21.85 14.17
C GLN A 252 7.03 -20.96 14.98
N PRO A 253 6.48 -19.89 14.37
CA PRO A 253 5.52 -19.03 15.04
C PRO A 253 4.27 -19.80 15.44
N LYS A 254 3.72 -19.48 16.61
CA LYS A 254 2.58 -20.20 17.20
C LYS A 254 1.34 -19.33 17.22
N VAL A 255 0.18 -19.98 17.07
CA VAL A 255 -1.10 -19.34 17.34
C VAL A 255 -1.16 -18.85 18.80
N PRO A 256 -1.78 -17.70 19.09
CA PRO A 256 -1.90 -17.23 20.45
C PRO A 256 -2.81 -18.14 21.27
N ALA A 257 -2.47 -18.35 22.54
CA ALA A 257 -3.24 -19.24 23.43
C ALA A 257 -4.68 -18.75 23.69
N LYS A 258 -4.89 -17.43 23.62
CA LYS A 258 -6.19 -16.76 23.70
C LYS A 258 -6.17 -15.54 22.79
N THR A 259 -7.34 -15.07 22.39
CA THR A 259 -7.47 -13.83 21.62
C THR A 259 -6.82 -12.64 22.33
N LYS A 260 -6.09 -11.83 21.56
CA LYS A 260 -5.46 -10.58 22.01
C LYS A 260 -5.84 -9.46 21.04
N VAL A 261 -6.07 -8.27 21.58
CA VAL A 261 -6.38 -7.08 20.78
C VAL A 261 -5.11 -6.26 20.64
N ILE A 262 -4.69 -6.01 19.40
CA ILE A 262 -3.54 -5.20 19.07
C ILE A 262 -4.02 -3.86 18.55
N VAL A 263 -3.65 -2.77 19.22
CA VAL A 263 -4.06 -1.42 18.85
C VAL A 263 -2.85 -0.61 18.42
N VAL A 264 -2.98 0.05 17.26
CA VAL A 264 -2.05 1.09 16.82
C VAL A 264 -2.86 2.37 16.65
N ASN A 265 -2.51 3.40 17.42
CA ASN A 265 -3.22 4.68 17.35
C ASN A 265 -2.80 5.45 16.10
N LYS A 266 -3.79 5.87 15.32
CA LYS A 266 -3.65 6.72 14.13
C LYS A 266 -4.83 7.71 14.10
N PRO A 267 -4.75 8.82 14.85
CA PRO A 267 -5.88 9.74 15.05
C PRO A 267 -6.42 10.38 13.78
N GLU A 268 -5.59 10.51 12.75
CA GLU A 268 -5.97 11.05 11.44
C GLU A 268 -6.71 10.04 10.56
N ALA A 269 -6.82 8.78 11.00
CA ALA A 269 -7.49 7.74 10.24
C ALA A 269 -9.00 7.93 10.26
N VAL A 270 -9.57 8.26 9.11
CA VAL A 270 -11.03 8.41 8.90
C VAL A 270 -11.76 7.08 9.02
N GLN A 271 -11.11 5.98 8.62
CA GLN A 271 -11.59 4.62 8.78
C GLN A 271 -10.59 3.81 9.59
N THR A 272 -11.09 2.76 10.24
CA THR A 272 -10.26 1.86 11.02
C THR A 272 -9.93 0.63 10.20
N VAL A 273 -8.64 0.33 10.05
CA VAL A 273 -8.18 -0.89 9.37
C VAL A 273 -8.19 -2.03 10.37
N LEU A 274 -8.91 -3.10 10.02
CA LEU A 274 -9.09 -4.28 10.87
C LEU A 274 -8.47 -5.52 10.23
N SER A 275 -7.76 -6.31 11.03
CA SER A 275 -7.35 -7.67 10.66
C SER A 275 -7.38 -8.63 11.84
N ILE A 276 -8.17 -9.69 11.74
CA ILE A 276 -8.12 -10.85 12.64
C ILE A 276 -7.16 -11.86 12.02
N ALA A 277 -5.97 -12.05 12.60
CA ALA A 277 -4.89 -12.84 12.00
C ALA A 277 -4.13 -13.71 13.00
N TYR A 278 -3.54 -14.80 12.50
CA TYR A 278 -2.67 -15.71 13.26
C TYR A 278 -1.84 -16.59 12.30
N PRO A 279 -0.64 -17.04 12.71
CA PRO A 279 0.15 -17.97 11.90
C PRO A 279 -0.52 -19.35 11.86
N ILE A 280 -0.33 -20.09 10.77
CA ILE A 280 -0.83 -21.46 10.61
C ILE A 280 0.25 -22.34 9.99
N ASP A 281 0.30 -23.62 10.37
CA ASP A 281 1.12 -24.61 9.66
C ASP A 281 0.40 -25.03 8.37
N PHE A 282 0.56 -24.23 7.33
CA PHE A 282 -0.05 -24.43 6.02
C PHE A 282 0.99 -24.25 4.92
N LYS A 283 1.59 -25.37 4.49
CA LYS A 283 2.61 -25.39 3.44
C LYS A 283 2.02 -25.61 2.04
N PRO A 284 2.69 -25.21 0.95
CA PRO A 284 2.25 -25.52 -0.40
C PRO A 284 2.31 -27.03 -0.70
N GLY A 285 1.28 -27.56 -1.36
CA GLY A 285 1.27 -28.93 -1.90
C GLY A 285 0.50 -30.05 -1.18
N PRO A 286 0.22 -30.02 0.14
CA PRO A 286 -0.57 -31.05 0.79
C PRO A 286 -1.96 -31.25 0.16
N PRO A 287 -2.55 -32.45 0.25
CA PRO A 287 -3.91 -32.71 -0.24
C PRO A 287 -4.98 -31.76 0.33
N ASP A 288 -4.74 -31.25 1.54
CA ASP A 288 -5.61 -30.30 2.23
C ASP A 288 -5.65 -28.92 1.56
N ALA A 289 -4.65 -28.55 0.73
CA ALA A 289 -4.52 -27.20 0.20
C ALA A 289 -5.72 -26.77 -0.66
N ILE A 290 -6.22 -27.65 -1.51
CA ILE A 290 -7.41 -27.39 -2.35
C ILE A 290 -8.65 -27.26 -1.47
N LYS A 291 -8.82 -28.17 -0.50
CA LYS A 291 -9.96 -28.17 0.42
C LYS A 291 -9.99 -26.88 1.24
N ALA A 292 -8.84 -26.50 1.82
CA ALA A 292 -8.69 -25.29 2.62
C ALA A 292 -8.91 -24.02 1.79
N SER A 293 -8.44 -23.98 0.53
CA SER A 293 -8.72 -22.87 -0.38
C SER A 293 -10.22 -22.70 -0.61
N ILE A 294 -10.96 -23.79 -0.88
CA ILE A 294 -12.42 -23.74 -1.08
C ILE A 294 -13.13 -23.30 0.21
N THR A 295 -12.69 -23.78 1.38
CA THR A 295 -13.22 -23.30 2.67
C THR A 295 -13.02 -21.79 2.83
N ASN A 296 -11.84 -21.26 2.51
CA ASN A 296 -11.57 -19.82 2.59
C ASN A 296 -12.37 -19.00 1.56
N ASP A 297 -12.61 -19.56 0.37
CA ASP A 297 -13.43 -18.90 -0.65
C ASP A 297 -14.88 -18.71 -0.17
N ILE A 298 -15.45 -19.71 0.51
CA ILE A 298 -16.78 -19.61 1.13
C ILE A 298 -16.79 -18.56 2.24
N LEU A 299 -15.75 -18.54 3.09
CA LEU A 299 -15.66 -17.56 4.18
C LEU A 299 -15.57 -16.13 3.67
N GLY A 300 -14.60 -15.82 2.81
CA GLY A 300 -14.32 -14.44 2.45
C GLY A 300 -13.44 -14.18 1.22
N TYR A 301 -12.84 -15.18 0.58
CA TYR A 301 -12.04 -14.96 -0.64
C TYR A 301 -12.87 -15.00 -1.94
N GLY A 302 -14.09 -15.56 -1.91
CA GLY A 302 -15.00 -15.68 -3.08
C GLY A 302 -15.59 -14.37 -3.60
N GLY A 303 -14.94 -13.23 -3.33
CA GLY A 303 -15.38 -11.89 -3.69
C GLY A 303 -16.76 -11.58 -3.10
N PHE A 304 -17.64 -11.01 -3.93
CA PHE A 304 -19.00 -10.62 -3.54
C PHE A 304 -19.82 -11.75 -2.93
N SER A 305 -19.51 -13.02 -3.22
CA SER A 305 -20.26 -14.17 -2.71
C SER A 305 -19.77 -14.75 -1.37
N GLY A 306 -18.62 -14.28 -0.86
CA GLY A 306 -18.09 -14.72 0.42
C GLY A 306 -18.98 -14.27 1.59
N ARG A 307 -19.09 -15.10 2.64
CA ARG A 307 -19.93 -14.82 3.82
C ARG A 307 -19.56 -13.50 4.52
N LEU A 308 -18.27 -13.21 4.66
CA LEU A 308 -17.81 -11.94 5.26
C LEU A 308 -18.29 -10.73 4.47
N PHE A 309 -18.20 -10.78 3.14
CA PHE A 309 -18.65 -9.70 2.28
C PHE A 309 -20.16 -9.49 2.37
N GLN A 310 -20.94 -10.57 2.26
CA GLN A 310 -22.40 -10.53 2.38
C GLN A 310 -22.84 -9.99 3.76
N ASN A 311 -22.17 -10.41 4.83
CA ASN A 311 -22.52 -9.97 6.16
C ASN A 311 -22.13 -8.49 6.41
N LEU A 312 -20.88 -8.12 6.16
CA LEU A 312 -20.38 -6.80 6.58
C LEU A 312 -20.75 -5.68 5.61
N ARG A 313 -20.78 -5.96 4.29
CA ARG A 313 -21.14 -4.96 3.28
C ARG A 313 -22.63 -4.99 2.97
N GLU A 314 -23.16 -6.11 2.50
CA GLU A 314 -24.54 -6.15 1.97
C GLU A 314 -25.59 -6.03 3.09
N LYS A 315 -25.42 -6.76 4.19
CA LYS A 315 -26.39 -6.75 5.28
C LYS A 315 -26.24 -5.52 6.20
N HIS A 316 -25.02 -5.14 6.56
CA HIS A 316 -24.78 -4.12 7.59
C HIS A 316 -24.22 -2.78 7.07
N GLY A 317 -23.61 -2.73 5.88
CA GLY A 317 -23.02 -1.50 5.34
C GLY A 317 -21.87 -0.93 6.19
N TYR A 318 -21.14 -1.77 6.92
CA TYR A 318 -20.03 -1.38 7.79
C TYR A 318 -18.74 -1.03 7.03
N THR A 319 -18.60 -1.56 5.82
CA THR A 319 -17.40 -1.46 4.99
C THR A 319 -17.75 -1.49 3.51
N TYR A 320 -16.84 -1.03 2.66
CA TYR A 320 -16.91 -1.28 1.22
C TYR A 320 -16.65 -2.76 0.88
N GLY A 321 -15.84 -3.46 1.68
CA GLY A 321 -15.57 -4.88 1.51
C GLY A 321 -14.74 -5.47 2.65
N ALA A 322 -15.07 -6.69 3.04
CA ALA A 322 -14.31 -7.49 3.98
C ALA A 322 -14.07 -8.88 3.41
N TYR A 323 -12.86 -9.39 3.62
CA TYR A 323 -12.38 -10.61 2.98
C TYR A 323 -11.59 -11.48 3.97
N SER A 324 -11.31 -12.72 3.57
CA SER A 324 -10.42 -13.62 4.31
C SER A 324 -9.35 -14.24 3.40
N SER A 325 -8.24 -14.63 4.01
CA SER A 325 -7.12 -15.28 3.35
C SER A 325 -6.62 -16.45 4.18
N LEU A 326 -6.44 -17.60 3.55
CA LEU A 326 -5.59 -18.70 4.04
C LEU A 326 -4.38 -18.77 3.11
N GLN A 327 -3.26 -18.21 3.54
CA GLN A 327 -2.03 -18.15 2.77
C GLN A 327 -1.13 -19.32 3.14
N ASN A 328 -0.72 -20.09 2.13
CA ASN A 328 0.32 -21.09 2.31
C ASN A 328 1.70 -20.46 2.14
N ASP A 329 2.68 -21.00 2.85
CA ASP A 329 4.07 -20.59 2.72
C ASP A 329 5.00 -21.74 3.12
N ARG A 330 6.23 -21.76 2.58
CA ARG A 330 7.20 -22.82 2.84
C ARG A 330 7.65 -22.86 4.31
N LEU A 331 7.81 -21.69 4.95
CA LEU A 331 8.24 -21.56 6.34
C LEU A 331 7.04 -21.62 7.28
N VAL A 332 6.06 -20.73 7.09
CA VAL A 332 4.88 -20.59 7.95
C VAL A 332 3.77 -19.82 7.23
N GLY A 333 2.59 -20.42 7.13
CA GLY A 333 1.41 -19.79 6.53
C GLY A 333 0.71 -18.83 7.49
N SER A 334 -0.32 -18.14 7.01
CA SER A 334 -1.16 -17.30 7.87
C SER A 334 -2.64 -17.36 7.49
N PHE A 335 -3.49 -17.14 8.50
CA PHE A 335 -4.88 -16.75 8.30
C PHE A 335 -5.01 -15.25 8.55
N SER A 336 -5.86 -14.58 7.78
CA SER A 336 -6.31 -13.22 8.09
C SER A 336 -7.74 -12.99 7.61
N ALA A 337 -8.55 -12.23 8.35
CA ALA A 337 -9.86 -11.75 7.92
C ALA A 337 -10.08 -10.29 8.35
N GLY A 338 -10.66 -9.45 7.49
CA GLY A 338 -10.88 -8.04 7.80
C GLY A 338 -10.99 -7.13 6.58
N GLY A 339 -10.77 -5.83 6.80
CA GLY A 339 -10.90 -4.78 5.80
C GLY A 339 -10.94 -3.39 6.46
N ASN A 340 -11.28 -2.37 5.67
CA ASN A 340 -11.43 -0.98 6.15
C ASN A 340 -12.85 -0.78 6.67
N ILE A 341 -13.00 -0.56 7.97
CA ILE A 341 -14.27 -0.51 8.68
C ILE A 341 -14.55 0.91 9.16
N LYS A 342 -15.81 1.34 9.10
CA LYS A 342 -16.26 2.57 9.77
C LYS A 342 -15.94 2.50 11.27
N THR A 343 -15.21 3.49 11.79
CA THR A 343 -14.68 3.50 13.16
C THR A 343 -15.75 3.27 14.24
N ASN A 344 -16.94 3.87 14.07
CA ASN A 344 -18.01 3.80 15.06
C ASN A 344 -18.64 2.41 15.26
N VAL A 345 -18.44 1.47 14.32
CA VAL A 345 -19.02 0.11 14.31
C VAL A 345 -17.95 -0.99 14.37
N ILE A 346 -16.72 -0.68 14.75
CA ILE A 346 -15.60 -1.63 14.74
C ILE A 346 -15.81 -2.84 15.66
N ASP A 347 -16.41 -2.63 16.84
CA ASP A 347 -16.79 -3.68 17.79
C ASP A 347 -17.85 -4.63 17.21
N SER A 348 -18.84 -4.05 16.52
CA SER A 348 -19.87 -4.83 15.80
C SER A 348 -19.26 -5.62 14.63
N ALA A 349 -18.35 -5.02 13.87
CA ALA A 349 -17.67 -5.69 12.77
C ALA A 349 -16.80 -6.86 13.24
N ILE A 350 -16.03 -6.68 14.33
CA ILE A 350 -15.24 -7.78 14.94
C ILE A 350 -16.17 -8.93 15.35
N THR A 351 -17.28 -8.61 16.01
CA THR A 351 -18.29 -9.60 16.43
C THR A 351 -18.82 -10.40 15.24
N GLU A 352 -19.19 -9.73 14.15
CA GLU A 352 -19.71 -10.38 12.95
C GLU A 352 -18.65 -11.23 12.21
N ILE A 353 -17.39 -10.79 12.14
CA ILE A 353 -16.30 -11.60 11.56
C ILE A 353 -16.09 -12.87 12.38
N VAL A 354 -15.99 -12.75 13.71
CA VAL A 354 -15.81 -13.89 14.61
C VAL A 354 -17.03 -14.82 14.55
N SER A 355 -18.23 -14.26 14.42
CA SER A 355 -19.47 -15.02 14.20
C SER A 355 -19.40 -15.85 12.90
N GLU A 356 -19.00 -15.27 11.78
CA GLU A 356 -18.84 -16.01 10.52
C GLU A 356 -17.74 -17.08 10.59
N MET A 357 -16.64 -16.79 11.30
CA MET A 357 -15.58 -17.76 11.58
C MET A 357 -16.09 -18.96 12.41
N ARG A 358 -16.98 -18.74 13.39
CA ARG A 358 -17.65 -19.84 14.12
C ARG A 358 -18.66 -20.56 13.24
N ARG A 359 -19.50 -19.83 12.51
CA ARG A 359 -20.53 -20.40 11.64
C ARG A 359 -19.97 -21.31 10.57
N ILE A 360 -18.82 -21.00 9.94
CA ILE A 360 -18.23 -21.90 8.94
C ILE A 360 -17.68 -23.20 9.56
N ARG A 361 -17.36 -23.20 10.86
CA ARG A 361 -16.94 -24.40 11.59
C ARG A 361 -18.13 -25.27 12.01
N ASP A 362 -19.19 -24.64 12.48
CA ASP A 362 -20.26 -25.31 13.23
C ASP A 362 -21.54 -25.53 12.40
N VAL A 363 -21.83 -24.65 11.44
CA VAL A 363 -22.98 -24.76 10.55
C VAL A 363 -22.54 -25.37 9.22
N VAL A 364 -23.20 -26.47 8.85
CA VAL A 364 -22.95 -27.17 7.59
C VAL A 364 -23.17 -26.22 6.40
N VAL A 365 -22.18 -26.14 5.51
CA VAL A 365 -22.28 -25.38 4.26
C VAL A 365 -23.30 -26.03 3.34
N THR A 366 -24.10 -25.22 2.64
CA THR A 366 -25.11 -25.72 1.71
C THR A 366 -24.48 -26.24 0.41
N ASP A 367 -25.15 -27.17 -0.27
CA ASP A 367 -24.73 -27.64 -1.60
C ASP A 367 -24.63 -26.49 -2.61
N ALA A 368 -25.51 -25.48 -2.49
CA ALA A 368 -25.51 -24.31 -3.36
C ALA A 368 -24.24 -23.46 -3.17
N GLU A 369 -23.85 -23.16 -1.93
CA GLU A 369 -22.61 -22.45 -1.61
C GLU A 369 -21.39 -23.21 -2.14
N LEU A 370 -21.29 -24.52 -1.87
CA LEU A 370 -20.16 -25.33 -2.33
C LEU A 370 -20.09 -25.38 -3.86
N LYS A 371 -21.22 -25.63 -4.53
CA LYS A 371 -21.30 -25.68 -6.00
C LYS A 371 -20.93 -24.34 -6.62
N GLN A 372 -21.42 -23.24 -6.07
CA GLN A 372 -21.08 -21.90 -6.54
C GLN A 372 -19.58 -21.63 -6.42
N THR A 373 -18.98 -21.92 -5.27
CA THR A 373 -17.54 -21.74 -5.04
C THR A 373 -16.70 -22.59 -5.99
N LYS A 374 -17.05 -23.87 -6.18
CA LYS A 374 -16.38 -24.74 -7.16
C LYS A 374 -16.45 -24.17 -8.56
N ASN A 375 -17.62 -23.68 -8.99
CA ASN A 375 -17.79 -23.08 -10.31
C ASN A 375 -16.91 -21.82 -10.49
N ILE A 376 -16.85 -20.95 -9.48
CA ILE A 376 -15.99 -19.76 -9.49
C ILE A 376 -14.53 -20.18 -9.63
N ARG A 377 -14.06 -21.14 -8.82
CA ARG A 377 -12.67 -21.61 -8.88
C ARG A 377 -12.31 -22.33 -10.16
N ASN A 378 -13.21 -23.16 -10.70
CA ASN A 378 -13.05 -23.79 -12.00
C ASN A 378 -12.91 -22.73 -13.10
N GLY A 379 -13.77 -21.70 -13.07
CA GLY A 379 -13.71 -20.57 -14.01
C GLY A 379 -12.39 -19.80 -13.93
N ILE A 380 -11.96 -19.41 -12.72
CA ILE A 380 -10.69 -18.71 -12.49
C ILE A 380 -9.50 -19.56 -12.98
N PHE A 381 -9.50 -20.86 -12.67
CA PHE A 381 -8.43 -21.75 -13.12
C PHE A 381 -8.39 -21.84 -14.65
N VAL A 382 -9.52 -22.06 -15.31
CA VAL A 382 -9.59 -22.14 -16.79
C VAL A 382 -9.13 -20.83 -17.43
N GLN A 383 -9.61 -19.68 -16.94
CA GLN A 383 -9.17 -18.36 -17.41
C GLN A 383 -7.66 -18.16 -17.23
N SER A 384 -7.08 -18.65 -16.12
CA SER A 384 -5.64 -18.53 -15.89
C SER A 384 -4.79 -19.27 -16.92
N LEU A 385 -5.33 -20.29 -17.59
CA LEU A 385 -4.63 -21.04 -18.65
C LEU A 385 -4.56 -20.28 -19.98
N GLU A 386 -5.29 -19.17 -20.13
CA GLU A 386 -5.16 -18.29 -21.29
C GLU A 386 -3.80 -17.58 -21.31
N ASP A 387 -3.20 -17.37 -20.12
CA ASP A 387 -1.84 -16.85 -19.95
C ASP A 387 -0.80 -18.00 -20.01
N PRO A 388 0.09 -18.02 -21.01
CA PRO A 388 1.15 -19.02 -21.12
C PRO A 388 2.12 -19.01 -19.93
N GLN A 389 2.27 -17.87 -19.22
CA GLN A 389 3.11 -17.79 -18.04
C GLN A 389 2.59 -18.64 -16.88
N THR A 390 1.28 -18.91 -16.83
CA THR A 390 0.69 -19.80 -15.84
C THR A 390 1.26 -21.21 -15.92
N ILE A 391 1.49 -21.74 -17.13
CA ILE A 391 2.05 -23.09 -17.32
C ILE A 391 3.50 -23.15 -16.83
N ALA A 392 4.30 -22.12 -17.09
CA ALA A 392 5.65 -22.02 -16.57
C ALA A 392 5.67 -21.96 -15.04
N ARG A 393 4.76 -21.18 -14.43
CA ARG A 393 4.59 -21.13 -12.98
C ARG A 393 4.21 -22.50 -12.40
N PHE A 394 3.37 -23.28 -13.09
CA PHE A 394 3.02 -24.63 -12.67
C PHE A 394 4.21 -25.58 -12.71
N ALA A 395 5.00 -25.55 -13.79
CA ALA A 395 6.23 -26.35 -13.89
C ALA A 395 7.23 -25.98 -12.78
N LEU A 396 7.44 -24.68 -12.58
CA LEU A 396 8.33 -24.15 -11.54
C LEU A 396 7.86 -24.56 -10.16
N ASN A 397 6.58 -24.35 -9.81
CA ASN A 397 6.03 -24.72 -8.51
C ASN A 397 6.06 -26.24 -8.28
N THR A 398 5.84 -27.04 -9.32
CA THR A 398 5.93 -28.51 -9.23
C THR A 398 7.35 -28.93 -8.84
N ALA A 399 8.36 -28.36 -9.49
CA ALA A 399 9.76 -28.64 -9.17
C ALA A 399 10.18 -28.08 -7.80
N ARG A 400 9.81 -26.82 -7.53
CA ARG A 400 10.17 -26.07 -6.31
C ARG A 400 9.57 -26.68 -5.05
N TYR A 401 8.28 -27.01 -5.08
CA TYR A 401 7.55 -27.54 -3.94
C TYR A 401 7.42 -29.07 -3.96
N LYS A 402 8.09 -29.75 -4.91
CA LYS A 402 8.08 -31.21 -5.07
C LYS A 402 6.64 -31.77 -5.14
N LEU A 403 5.79 -31.10 -5.91
CA LEU A 403 4.40 -31.52 -6.10
C LEU A 403 4.34 -32.80 -6.94
N PRO A 404 3.26 -33.61 -6.81
CA PRO A 404 2.98 -34.69 -7.74
C PRO A 404 2.98 -34.19 -9.19
N ALA A 405 3.55 -34.96 -10.12
CA ALA A 405 3.64 -34.58 -11.53
C ALA A 405 2.26 -34.31 -12.17
N ASP A 406 1.21 -34.94 -11.62
CA ASP A 406 -0.17 -34.82 -12.05
C ASP A 406 -1.00 -33.81 -11.23
N TYR A 407 -0.38 -33.04 -10.33
CA TYR A 407 -1.06 -32.11 -9.42
C TYR A 407 -1.96 -31.14 -10.18
N TYR A 408 -1.42 -30.45 -11.18
CA TYR A 408 -2.17 -29.47 -11.97
C TYR A 408 -3.15 -30.13 -12.97
N SER A 409 -2.82 -31.30 -13.53
CA SER A 409 -3.73 -32.05 -14.41
C SER A 409 -4.95 -32.58 -13.68
N ASN A 410 -4.79 -32.94 -12.40
CA ASN A 410 -5.88 -33.36 -11.54
C ASN A 410 -6.51 -32.20 -10.77
N TYR A 411 -6.09 -30.95 -10.96
CA TYR A 411 -6.55 -29.83 -10.13
C TYR A 411 -8.06 -29.65 -10.15
N LEU A 412 -8.68 -29.62 -11.34
CA LEU A 412 -10.14 -29.53 -11.46
C LEU A 412 -10.85 -30.76 -10.90
N LYS A 413 -10.29 -31.96 -11.14
CA LYS A 413 -10.82 -33.21 -10.58
C LYS A 413 -10.81 -33.17 -9.04
N ASN A 414 -9.74 -32.61 -8.47
CA ASN A 414 -9.56 -32.48 -7.03
C ASN A 414 -10.50 -31.40 -6.44
N ILE A 415 -10.76 -30.30 -7.15
CA ILE A 415 -11.80 -29.33 -6.77
C ILE A 415 -13.17 -30.02 -6.76
N GLU A 416 -13.50 -30.78 -7.81
CA GLU A 416 -14.81 -31.42 -7.93
C GLU A 416 -15.01 -32.50 -6.85
N ALA A 417 -13.92 -33.17 -6.44
CA ALA A 417 -13.94 -34.17 -5.38
C ALA A 417 -14.16 -33.61 -3.96
N VAL A 418 -14.05 -32.29 -3.74
CA VAL A 418 -14.25 -31.69 -2.41
C VAL A 418 -15.70 -31.82 -1.95
N LYS A 419 -15.92 -32.30 -0.73
CA LYS A 419 -17.25 -32.52 -0.15
C LYS A 419 -17.49 -31.59 1.04
N ILE A 420 -18.75 -31.41 1.43
CA ILE A 420 -19.13 -30.61 2.60
C ILE A 420 -18.37 -31.01 3.89
N PRO A 421 -18.17 -32.30 4.22
CA PRO A 421 -17.37 -32.69 5.38
C PRO A 421 -15.90 -32.23 5.32
N ASP A 422 -15.32 -32.13 4.13
CA ASP A 422 -13.97 -31.59 3.96
C ASP A 422 -13.94 -30.12 4.37
N ILE A 423 -14.97 -29.34 4.01
CA ILE A 423 -15.08 -27.92 4.35
C ILE A 423 -15.11 -27.73 5.87
N GLN A 424 -15.93 -28.51 6.57
CA GLN A 424 -16.00 -28.47 8.03
C GLN A 424 -14.69 -28.91 8.68
N SER A 425 -14.04 -29.94 8.16
CA SER A 425 -12.74 -30.39 8.67
C SER A 425 -11.68 -29.30 8.54
N MET A 426 -11.59 -28.66 7.36
CA MET A 426 -10.64 -27.57 7.13
C MET A 426 -10.98 -26.31 7.93
N ALA A 427 -12.27 -25.97 8.09
CA ALA A 427 -12.70 -24.87 8.94
C ALA A 427 -12.28 -25.11 10.40
N LYS A 428 -12.50 -26.34 10.91
CA LYS A 428 -12.08 -26.72 12.26
C LYS A 428 -10.57 -26.68 12.45
N LYS A 429 -9.81 -27.05 11.41
CA LYS A 429 -8.35 -27.10 11.42
C LYS A 429 -7.69 -25.72 11.35
N TYR A 430 -8.16 -24.83 10.46
CA TYR A 430 -7.45 -23.60 10.13
C TYR A 430 -8.15 -22.30 10.53
N ILE A 431 -9.45 -22.31 10.83
CA ILE A 431 -10.21 -21.10 11.18
C ILE A 431 -10.40 -21.08 12.70
N LEU A 432 -9.60 -20.32 13.44
CA LEU A 432 -9.51 -20.36 14.91
C LEU A 432 -10.06 -19.06 15.55
N PRO A 433 -11.38 -18.93 15.76
CA PRO A 433 -12.00 -17.68 16.25
C PRO A 433 -11.57 -17.28 17.68
N GLU A 434 -11.14 -18.22 18.52
CA GLU A 434 -10.77 -17.97 19.92
C GLU A 434 -9.25 -17.84 20.14
N ASN A 435 -8.46 -17.98 19.06
CA ASN A 435 -6.99 -18.01 19.09
C ASN A 435 -6.44 -17.07 18.02
N ALA A 436 -6.80 -15.79 18.10
CA ALA A 436 -6.42 -14.80 17.09
C ALA A 436 -5.83 -13.52 17.68
N TYR A 437 -5.01 -12.84 16.88
CA TYR A 437 -4.72 -11.43 17.10
C TYR A 437 -5.76 -10.60 16.36
N ILE A 438 -6.46 -9.70 17.06
CA ILE A 438 -7.36 -8.71 16.47
C ILE A 438 -6.56 -7.42 16.36
N LEU A 439 -6.02 -7.15 15.18
CA LEU A 439 -5.22 -5.96 14.89
C LEU A 439 -6.12 -4.83 14.39
N VAL A 440 -5.98 -3.67 15.02
CA VAL A 440 -6.81 -2.48 14.77
C VAL A 440 -5.90 -1.26 14.66
N VAL A 441 -5.94 -0.60 13.50
CA VAL A 441 -5.23 0.66 13.25
C VAL A 441 -6.24 1.76 12.96
N GLY A 442 -6.25 2.79 13.78
CA GLY A 442 -7.16 3.93 13.62
C GLY A 442 -7.16 4.85 14.85
N ASN A 443 -8.12 5.78 14.93
CA ASN A 443 -8.25 6.66 16.09
C ASN A 443 -8.67 5.87 17.35
N ALA A 444 -7.69 5.46 18.16
CA ALA A 444 -7.90 4.56 19.30
C ALA A 444 -8.88 5.15 20.33
N SER A 445 -8.91 6.49 20.48
CA SER A 445 -9.83 7.17 21.39
C SER A 445 -11.32 6.92 21.10
N GLU A 446 -11.67 6.53 19.87
CA GLU A 446 -13.06 6.28 19.46
C GLU A 446 -13.53 4.84 19.70
N PHE A 447 -12.60 3.88 19.82
CA PHE A 447 -12.95 2.46 19.85
C PHE A 447 -12.34 1.65 20.98
N GLU A 448 -11.22 2.06 21.57
CA GLU A 448 -10.41 1.19 22.43
C GLU A 448 -11.21 0.64 23.62
N ALA A 449 -12.02 1.49 24.27
CA ALA A 449 -12.89 1.08 25.37
C ALA A 449 -13.86 -0.05 24.98
N LYS A 450 -14.37 -0.04 23.74
CA LYS A 450 -15.27 -1.08 23.23
C LYS A 450 -14.53 -2.37 22.92
N LEU A 451 -13.22 -2.34 22.67
CA LEU A 451 -12.46 -3.52 22.28
C LEU A 451 -12.00 -4.38 23.46
N GLN A 452 -12.05 -3.85 24.69
CA GLN A 452 -11.67 -4.59 25.91
C GLN A 452 -12.46 -5.90 26.08
N GLN A 453 -13.67 -5.98 25.53
CA GLN A 453 -14.51 -7.17 25.57
C GLN A 453 -13.93 -8.37 24.77
N PHE A 454 -13.00 -8.14 23.84
CA PHE A 454 -12.46 -9.19 22.97
C PHE A 454 -11.13 -9.78 23.46
N GLY A 455 -10.46 -9.16 24.42
CA GLY A 455 -9.21 -9.67 24.99
C GLY A 455 -8.32 -8.59 25.60
N GLU A 456 -7.14 -9.01 26.06
CA GLU A 456 -6.07 -8.11 26.50
C GLU A 456 -5.71 -7.14 25.37
N ILE A 457 -5.77 -5.83 25.65
CA ILE A 457 -5.31 -4.79 24.73
C ILE A 457 -3.80 -4.63 24.86
N ILE A 458 -3.11 -4.65 23.73
CA ILE A 458 -1.67 -4.46 23.63
C ILE A 458 -1.41 -3.39 22.57
N HIS A 459 -0.72 -2.33 22.97
CA HIS A 459 -0.39 -1.21 22.09
C HIS A 459 0.93 -1.43 21.36
N TYR A 460 0.93 -1.04 20.09
CA TYR A 460 2.12 -1.01 19.24
C TYR A 460 2.23 0.37 18.59
N ASP A 461 3.46 0.80 18.33
CA ASP A 461 3.73 1.92 17.42
C ASP A 461 3.68 1.47 15.95
N ALA A 462 3.84 2.43 15.02
CA ALA A 462 3.86 2.15 13.59
C ALA A 462 5.03 1.26 13.14
N GLU A 463 6.11 1.17 13.93
CA GLU A 463 7.30 0.37 13.65
C GLU A 463 7.26 -1.01 14.34
N GLY A 464 6.08 -1.42 14.82
CA GLY A 464 5.87 -2.73 15.43
C GLY A 464 6.62 -2.91 16.75
N ASN A 465 6.96 -1.84 17.46
CA ASN A 465 7.43 -1.92 18.84
C ASN A 465 6.22 -1.93 19.78
N LYS A 466 6.23 -2.85 20.74
CA LYS A 466 5.25 -2.82 21.83
C LYS A 466 5.52 -1.58 22.68
N ILE A 467 4.49 -0.77 22.88
CA ILE A 467 4.53 0.42 23.71
C ILE A 467 3.64 0.20 24.93
N GLU A 468 3.93 0.91 26.01
CA GLU A 468 2.91 1.05 27.07
C GLU A 468 1.69 1.73 26.46
N ALA A 469 0.50 1.39 26.97
CA ALA A 469 -0.72 2.06 26.57
C ALA A 469 -0.44 3.56 26.60
N SER A 470 -0.48 4.20 25.43
CA SER A 470 -0.26 5.63 25.35
C SER A 470 -1.18 6.22 26.39
N THR A 471 -0.64 6.90 27.38
CA THR A 471 -1.40 7.71 28.32
C THR A 471 -1.98 8.89 27.53
N THR A 472 -2.87 8.60 26.58
CA THR A 472 -3.82 9.54 25.97
C THR A 472 -4.77 10.09 27.05
N SER A 473 -4.68 9.57 28.26
CA SER A 473 -5.20 10.18 29.47
C SER A 473 -4.08 10.48 30.47
N SER A 474 -3.03 11.18 30.07
CA SER A 474 -2.41 12.11 31.02
C SER A 474 -3.53 13.08 31.37
N THR A 475 -4.10 12.96 32.58
CA THR A 475 -5.16 13.85 33.05
C THR A 475 -4.69 15.27 32.82
N ILE A 476 -5.28 15.92 31.82
CA ILE A 476 -5.04 17.32 31.55
C ILE A 476 -5.31 18.03 32.87
N PRO A 477 -4.33 18.74 33.46
CA PRO A 477 -4.56 19.47 34.69
C PRO A 477 -5.82 20.32 34.52
N ALA A 478 -6.71 20.34 35.51
CA ALA A 478 -8.04 20.94 35.38
C ALA A 478 -8.02 22.43 34.98
N ASP A 479 -6.87 23.09 35.13
CA ASP A 479 -6.59 24.47 34.75
C ASP A 479 -6.12 24.67 33.30
N ILE A 480 -5.96 23.60 32.52
CA ILE A 480 -5.56 23.64 31.11
C ILE A 480 -6.81 23.58 30.23
N THR A 481 -7.04 24.66 29.50
CA THR A 481 -8.13 24.81 28.53
C THR A 481 -7.57 25.03 27.12
N ALA A 482 -8.40 24.81 26.09
CA ALA A 482 -8.03 25.13 24.72
C ALA A 482 -7.57 26.59 24.55
N ASP A 483 -8.24 27.54 25.21
CA ASP A 483 -7.87 28.96 25.20
C ASP A 483 -6.48 29.22 25.79
N LYS A 484 -6.14 28.54 26.89
CA LYS A 484 -4.83 28.69 27.54
C LYS A 484 -3.72 28.15 26.64
N ILE A 485 -3.95 27.01 25.99
CA ILE A 485 -3.00 26.41 25.04
C ILE A 485 -2.77 27.33 23.84
N ILE A 486 -3.84 27.87 23.25
CA ILE A 486 -3.75 28.82 22.13
C ILE A 486 -3.05 30.11 22.58
N GLY A 487 -3.33 30.60 23.78
CA GLY A 487 -2.63 31.74 24.38
C GLY A 487 -1.14 31.48 24.57
N ASN A 488 -0.76 30.29 25.02
CA ASN A 488 0.64 29.88 25.12
C ASN A 488 1.32 29.85 23.75
N TYR A 489 0.64 29.35 22.72
CA TYR A 489 1.15 29.38 21.35
C TYR A 489 1.37 30.81 20.86
N ILE A 490 0.38 31.69 21.02
CA ILE A 490 0.48 33.11 20.67
C ILE A 490 1.71 33.75 21.35
N ASN A 491 1.94 33.46 22.63
CA ASN A 491 3.10 33.94 23.36
C ASN A 491 4.41 33.33 22.82
N ALA A 492 4.44 32.02 22.55
CA ALA A 492 5.62 31.31 22.07
C ALA A 492 6.10 31.81 20.69
N ILE A 493 5.18 32.24 19.83
CA ILE A 493 5.50 32.78 18.50
C ILE A 493 5.79 34.29 18.50
N GLY A 494 5.69 35.01 19.61
CA GLY A 494 6.08 36.43 19.68
C GLY A 494 5.08 37.37 20.39
N GLY A 495 3.91 36.86 20.76
CA GLY A 495 2.92 37.57 21.57
C GLY A 495 1.95 38.44 20.76
N LYS A 496 0.75 38.63 21.32
CA LYS A 496 -0.38 39.34 20.69
C LYS A 496 -0.01 40.74 20.17
N GLU A 497 0.77 41.50 20.92
CA GLU A 497 1.15 42.88 20.55
C GLU A 497 1.97 42.96 19.27
N LYS A 498 2.86 41.99 19.02
CA LYS A 498 3.68 41.95 17.81
C LYS A 498 2.87 41.43 16.63
N LEU A 499 2.07 40.38 16.84
CA LEU A 499 1.28 39.76 15.79
C LEU A 499 0.25 40.72 15.19
N ILE A 500 -0.46 41.51 16.01
CA ILE A 500 -1.48 42.47 15.52
C ILE A 500 -0.86 43.60 14.66
N LYS A 501 0.44 43.89 14.83
CA LYS A 501 1.15 44.90 14.04
C LYS A 501 1.52 44.41 12.65
N ILE A 502 1.40 43.11 12.38
CA ILE A 502 1.66 42.55 11.05
C ILE A 502 0.38 42.66 10.22
N ARG A 503 0.46 43.39 9.11
CA ARG A 503 -0.63 43.69 8.18
C ARG A 503 -0.51 42.89 6.89
N ASP A 504 0.69 42.53 6.51
CA ASP A 504 0.96 41.67 5.35
C ASP A 504 2.22 40.83 5.56
N VAL A 505 2.25 39.66 4.92
CA VAL A 505 3.35 38.69 4.96
C VAL A 505 3.57 38.14 3.56
N SER A 506 4.83 38.12 3.12
CA SER A 506 5.27 37.35 1.94
C SER A 506 6.23 36.26 2.38
N THR A 507 5.98 35.03 1.97
CA THR A 507 6.77 33.84 2.30
C THR A 507 7.21 33.19 0.99
N SER A 508 8.53 33.14 0.77
CA SER A 508 9.12 32.41 -0.36
C SER A 508 9.47 31.00 0.09
N MET A 509 9.19 30.02 -0.74
CA MET A 509 9.35 28.60 -0.43
C MET A 509 9.99 27.86 -1.60
N SER A 510 10.66 26.75 -1.28
CA SER A 510 11.18 25.79 -2.23
C SER A 510 10.76 24.39 -1.83
N ALA A 511 10.54 23.52 -2.81
CA ALA A 511 10.27 22.11 -2.59
C ALA A 511 10.91 21.27 -3.69
N ARG A 512 11.05 19.97 -3.44
CA ARG A 512 11.47 19.00 -4.45
C ARG A 512 10.44 17.89 -4.54
N VAL A 513 9.81 17.75 -5.71
CA VAL A 513 8.76 16.76 -5.96
C VAL A 513 9.18 15.92 -7.16
N GLN A 514 9.30 14.60 -6.98
CA GLN A 514 9.71 13.65 -8.04
C GLN A 514 11.00 14.09 -8.77
N GLY A 515 11.98 14.59 -8.00
CA GLY A 515 13.26 15.07 -8.52
C GLY A 515 13.24 16.49 -9.10
N MET A 516 12.06 17.04 -9.43
CA MET A 516 11.89 18.41 -9.93
C MET A 516 11.91 19.43 -8.81
N GLU A 517 12.62 20.54 -9.02
CA GLU A 517 12.63 21.68 -8.11
C GLU A 517 11.39 22.56 -8.35
N MET A 518 10.76 22.94 -7.26
CA MET A 518 9.60 23.82 -7.26
C MET A 518 9.89 25.05 -6.41
N THR A 519 9.44 26.20 -6.88
CA THR A 519 9.48 27.45 -6.12
C THR A 519 8.07 27.94 -5.87
N GLY A 520 7.85 28.55 -4.72
CA GLY A 520 6.55 29.02 -4.30
C GLY A 520 6.61 30.38 -3.64
N ILE A 521 5.53 31.14 -3.78
CA ILE A 521 5.31 32.35 -3.01
C ILE A 521 3.93 32.29 -2.38
N ARG A 522 3.85 32.58 -1.08
CA ARG A 522 2.63 32.70 -0.32
C ARG A 522 2.56 34.10 0.27
N GLN A 523 1.52 34.83 -0.10
CA GLN A 523 1.29 36.23 0.26
C GLN A 523 -0.03 36.32 1.01
N GLN A 524 -0.02 36.97 2.17
CA GLN A 524 -1.21 37.20 2.98
C GLN A 524 -1.33 38.68 3.34
N LYS A 525 -2.57 39.16 3.43
CA LYS A 525 -2.87 40.52 3.89
C LYS A 525 -4.12 40.52 4.77
N THR A 526 -4.07 41.28 5.85
CA THR A 526 -5.19 41.38 6.79
C THR A 526 -6.45 41.95 6.11
N PRO A 527 -7.65 41.48 6.47
CA PRO A 527 -7.90 40.46 7.48
C PRO A 527 -7.65 39.03 6.98
N ASN A 528 -8.06 38.69 5.76
CA ASN A 528 -8.17 37.30 5.27
C ASN A 528 -7.85 37.14 3.77
N LYS A 529 -7.02 38.01 3.19
CA LYS A 529 -6.58 37.88 1.80
C LYS A 529 -5.40 36.93 1.70
N LEU A 530 -5.42 36.04 0.71
CA LEU A 530 -4.37 35.06 0.45
C LEU A 530 -4.11 34.93 -1.05
N LYS A 531 -2.85 34.93 -1.45
CA LYS A 531 -2.40 34.38 -2.72
C LYS A 531 -1.30 33.38 -2.47
N MET A 532 -1.41 32.22 -3.08
CA MET A 532 -0.36 31.21 -3.10
C MET A 532 -0.14 30.76 -4.53
N SER A 533 1.11 30.66 -4.94
CA SER A 533 1.50 30.13 -6.25
C SER A 533 2.69 29.20 -6.06
N MET A 534 2.62 28.02 -6.67
CA MET A 534 3.74 27.07 -6.77
C MET A 534 4.03 26.80 -8.24
N LYS A 535 5.31 26.83 -8.61
CA LYS A 535 5.78 26.68 -9.99
C LYS A 535 6.89 25.66 -10.08
N ILE A 536 6.98 24.95 -11.21
CA ILE A 536 8.15 24.14 -11.56
C ILE A 536 9.27 25.10 -11.93
N ALA A 537 10.39 25.08 -11.20
CA ALA A 537 11.45 26.08 -11.33
C ALA A 537 12.06 26.12 -12.74
N SER A 538 12.23 24.96 -13.37
CA SER A 538 12.83 24.82 -14.71
C SER A 538 11.95 25.29 -15.86
N MET A 539 10.62 25.22 -15.72
CA MET A 539 9.66 25.51 -16.80
C MET A 539 8.82 26.77 -16.55
N GLY A 540 8.85 27.32 -15.34
CA GLY A 540 8.00 28.46 -14.94
C GLY A 540 6.50 28.14 -14.90
N MET A 541 6.11 26.89 -15.15
CA MET A 541 4.72 26.44 -15.18
C MET A 541 4.13 26.45 -13.77
N GLU A 542 3.01 27.14 -13.60
CA GLU A 542 2.26 27.19 -12.35
C GLU A 542 1.40 25.93 -12.20
N VAL A 543 1.70 25.13 -11.18
CA VAL A 543 1.02 23.84 -10.94
C VAL A 543 -0.06 23.95 -9.88
N LEU A 544 0.05 24.95 -8.99
CA LEU A 544 -0.92 25.26 -7.96
C LEU A 544 -1.05 26.77 -7.83
N LYS A 545 -2.28 27.27 -7.83
CA LYS A 545 -2.60 28.67 -7.53
C LYS A 545 -3.81 28.74 -6.62
N ILE A 546 -3.71 29.52 -5.56
CA ILE A 546 -4.84 29.89 -4.71
C ILE A 546 -4.89 31.41 -4.69
N VAL A 547 -6.05 31.99 -4.96
CA VAL A 547 -6.25 33.45 -4.89
C VAL A 547 -7.54 33.71 -4.14
N SER A 548 -7.48 34.51 -3.10
CA SER A 548 -8.65 34.94 -2.34
C SER A 548 -8.50 36.40 -1.89
N ASN A 549 -9.51 37.20 -2.21
CA ASN A 549 -9.65 38.58 -1.76
C ASN A 549 -10.49 38.71 -0.46
N GLY A 550 -10.83 37.58 0.17
CA GLY A 550 -11.67 37.53 1.35
C GLY A 550 -13.18 37.47 1.08
N ASN A 551 -13.62 37.74 -0.15
CA ASN A 551 -15.02 37.60 -0.58
C ASN A 551 -15.20 36.49 -1.63
N LYS A 552 -14.18 36.26 -2.45
CA LYS A 552 -14.08 35.19 -3.43
C LYS A 552 -12.80 34.41 -3.18
N ALA A 553 -12.80 33.15 -3.57
CA ALA A 553 -11.60 32.33 -3.55
C ALA A 553 -11.61 31.41 -4.77
N THR A 554 -10.47 31.34 -5.45
CA THR A 554 -10.24 30.43 -6.57
C THR A 554 -9.09 29.50 -6.23
N PHE A 555 -9.24 28.25 -6.64
CA PHE A 555 -8.23 27.21 -6.55
C PHE A 555 -7.95 26.71 -7.97
N SER A 556 -6.69 26.73 -8.38
CA SER A 556 -6.25 26.21 -9.66
C SER A 556 -5.19 25.13 -9.43
N ALA A 557 -5.39 23.96 -10.05
CA ALA A 557 -4.44 22.87 -10.05
C ALA A 557 -4.25 22.35 -11.47
N MET A 558 -2.99 22.29 -11.93
CA MET A 558 -2.63 21.85 -13.29
C MET A 558 -3.44 22.55 -14.40
N GLY A 559 -3.72 23.85 -14.22
CA GLY A 559 -4.49 24.67 -15.17
C GLY A 559 -6.03 24.56 -15.04
N ASN A 560 -6.55 23.63 -14.24
CA ASN A 560 -7.98 23.55 -13.94
C ASN A 560 -8.32 24.46 -12.77
N THR A 561 -9.13 25.48 -13.02
CA THR A 561 -9.54 26.47 -12.02
C THR A 561 -10.98 26.24 -11.58
N GLN A 562 -11.20 26.23 -10.27
CA GLN A 562 -12.51 26.17 -9.64
C GLN A 562 -12.68 27.35 -8.67
N GLU A 563 -13.90 27.88 -8.59
CA GLU A 563 -14.27 28.89 -7.60
C GLU A 563 -14.83 28.17 -6.36
N LEU A 564 -14.35 28.54 -5.18
CA LEU A 564 -14.85 28.02 -3.91
C LEU A 564 -16.11 28.80 -3.52
N THR A 565 -17.18 28.08 -3.18
CA THR A 565 -18.49 28.69 -2.88
C THR A 565 -19.09 28.12 -1.59
N GLY A 566 -20.11 28.80 -1.06
CA GLY A 566 -20.89 28.32 0.09
C GLY A 566 -20.03 28.05 1.34
N LYS A 567 -20.20 26.86 1.94
CA LYS A 567 -19.52 26.45 3.18
C LYS A 567 -18.00 26.40 3.04
N GLU A 568 -17.48 25.97 1.88
CA GLU A 568 -16.04 25.88 1.61
C GLU A 568 -15.38 27.27 1.60
N LEU A 569 -16.08 28.26 1.04
CA LEU A 569 -15.62 29.64 1.03
C LEU A 569 -15.56 30.23 2.45
N GLU A 570 -16.55 29.95 3.30
CA GLU A 570 -16.55 30.42 4.69
C GLU A 570 -15.42 29.77 5.52
N SER A 571 -15.19 28.46 5.36
CA SER A 571 -14.03 27.78 5.97
C SER A 571 -12.71 28.38 5.47
N THR A 572 -12.62 28.68 4.17
CA THR A 572 -11.43 29.29 3.55
C THR A 572 -11.15 30.68 4.10
N LYS A 573 -12.19 31.53 4.26
CA LYS A 573 -12.04 32.86 4.86
C LYS A 573 -11.45 32.79 6.27
N ALA A 574 -11.93 31.86 7.10
CA ALA A 574 -11.42 31.69 8.45
C ALA A 574 -9.95 31.24 8.47
N MET A 575 -9.58 30.30 7.59
CA MET A 575 -8.19 29.80 7.48
C MET A 575 -7.22 30.82 6.87
N ASN A 576 -7.71 31.68 5.95
CA ASN A 576 -6.87 32.70 5.32
C ASN A 576 -6.57 33.88 6.22
N THR A 577 -7.33 34.03 7.33
CA THR A 577 -7.08 35.06 8.33
C THR A 577 -5.62 35.00 8.80
N LEU A 578 -4.95 36.15 8.79
CA LEU A 578 -3.57 36.21 9.26
C LEU A 578 -3.55 36.08 10.79
N PHE A 579 -2.84 35.06 11.31
CA PHE A 579 -2.86 34.65 12.73
C PHE A 579 -4.29 34.43 13.24
N PRO A 580 -5.01 33.43 12.69
CA PRO A 580 -6.42 33.22 13.01
C PRO A 580 -6.67 32.94 14.50
N GLU A 581 -5.64 32.44 15.21
CA GLU A 581 -5.66 32.20 16.66
C GLU A 581 -6.00 33.45 17.47
N LEU A 582 -5.69 34.65 16.96
CA LEU A 582 -6.05 35.92 17.60
C LEU A 582 -7.54 36.27 17.47
N TYR A 583 -8.23 35.63 16.54
CA TYR A 583 -9.53 36.06 16.03
C TYR A 583 -10.58 34.95 16.00
N TYR A 584 -10.31 33.75 16.54
CA TYR A 584 -11.21 32.60 16.46
C TYR A 584 -12.66 32.92 16.84
N ASP A 585 -12.89 33.65 17.93
CA ASP A 585 -14.26 34.05 18.33
C ASP A 585 -14.93 34.97 17.30
N GLN A 586 -14.16 35.90 16.71
CA GLN A 586 -14.66 36.88 15.74
C GLN A 586 -14.94 36.24 14.37
N ILE A 587 -14.19 35.19 14.03
CA ILE A 587 -14.34 34.47 12.76
C ILE A 587 -15.16 33.19 12.92
N GLY A 588 -15.86 32.98 14.05
CA GLY A 588 -16.80 31.88 14.25
C GLY A 588 -16.17 30.49 14.36
N VAL A 589 -14.92 30.39 14.84
CA VAL A 589 -14.23 29.12 15.08
C VAL A 589 -14.42 28.68 16.52
N THR A 590 -15.00 27.49 16.71
CA THR A 590 -15.09 26.85 18.04
C THR A 590 -13.93 25.88 18.23
N ARG A 591 -13.55 25.64 19.49
CA ARG A 591 -12.39 24.82 19.85
C ARG A 591 -12.71 23.89 21.00
N THR A 592 -12.32 22.64 20.87
CA THR A 592 -12.51 21.58 21.87
C THR A 592 -11.16 20.94 22.17
N LEU A 593 -10.77 20.93 23.45
CA LEU A 593 -9.59 20.19 23.90
C LEU A 593 -9.91 18.70 23.90
N LYS A 594 -9.18 17.92 23.11
CA LYS A 594 -9.43 16.49 22.90
C LYS A 594 -8.61 15.60 23.82
N GLY A 595 -7.44 16.06 24.24
CA GLY A 595 -6.51 15.21 24.99
C GLY A 595 -5.06 15.66 24.87
N THR A 596 -4.18 14.74 25.24
CA THR A 596 -2.76 14.81 24.94
C THR A 596 -2.36 13.65 24.04
N GLU A 597 -1.36 13.86 23.19
CA GLU A 597 -0.83 12.84 22.29
C GLU A 597 0.67 13.03 22.04
N LYS A 598 1.39 11.94 21.81
CA LYS A 598 2.79 11.99 21.37
C LYS A 598 2.86 12.09 19.85
N ILE A 599 3.48 13.15 19.35
CA ILE A 599 3.74 13.36 17.92
C ILE A 599 5.26 13.44 17.73
N ASN A 600 5.83 12.53 16.94
CA ASN A 600 7.27 12.44 16.67
C ASN A 600 8.14 12.45 17.94
N GLY A 601 7.66 11.83 19.03
CA GLY A 601 8.34 11.77 20.33
C GLY A 601 8.03 12.94 21.29
N SER A 602 7.50 14.05 20.78
CA SER A 602 7.09 15.21 21.59
C SER A 602 5.69 15.03 22.17
N ASP A 603 5.50 15.36 23.44
CA ASP A 603 4.19 15.42 24.07
C ASP A 603 3.44 16.67 23.60
N THR A 604 2.19 16.50 23.17
CA THR A 604 1.35 17.56 22.61
C THR A 604 -0.02 17.63 23.24
N TYR A 605 -0.61 18.83 23.28
CA TYR A 605 -2.04 19.01 23.46
C TYR A 605 -2.75 18.98 22.10
N VAL A 606 -3.91 18.32 22.06
CA VAL A 606 -4.71 18.14 20.84
C VAL A 606 -5.98 19.00 20.92
N ILE A 607 -6.12 19.93 19.98
CA ILE A 607 -7.30 20.81 19.88
C ILE A 607 -8.04 20.54 18.57
N GLU A 608 -9.31 20.19 18.66
CA GLU A 608 -10.21 20.12 17.51
C GLU A 608 -10.91 21.47 17.33
N LEU A 609 -10.71 22.10 16.18
CA LEU A 609 -11.36 23.31 15.73
C LEU A 609 -12.52 22.95 14.81
N THR A 610 -13.68 23.58 15.00
CA THR A 610 -14.76 23.57 14.01
C THR A 610 -14.81 24.93 13.33
N LEU A 611 -14.58 24.93 12.02
CA LEU A 611 -14.57 26.14 11.19
C LEU A 611 -16.00 26.55 10.79
N PRO A 612 -16.22 27.83 10.45
CA PRO A 612 -17.43 28.26 9.76
C PRO A 612 -17.69 27.40 8.52
N GLY A 613 -18.89 26.84 8.41
CA GLY A 613 -19.24 25.87 7.37
C GLY A 613 -19.21 24.41 7.81
N GLY A 614 -18.62 24.09 8.98
CA GLY A 614 -18.67 22.77 9.62
C GLY A 614 -17.45 21.88 9.40
N SER A 615 -16.48 22.33 8.59
CA SER A 615 -15.19 21.64 8.41
C SER A 615 -14.43 21.57 9.74
N LYS A 616 -13.67 20.49 9.95
CA LYS A 616 -12.89 20.28 11.17
C LYS A 616 -11.40 20.33 10.91
N THR A 617 -10.68 20.92 11.84
CA THR A 617 -9.22 20.96 11.86
C THR A 617 -8.73 20.48 13.21
N THR A 618 -7.78 19.56 13.25
CA THR A 618 -7.12 19.13 14.48
C THR A 618 -5.72 19.71 14.55
N GLU A 619 -5.40 20.45 15.61
CA GLU A 619 -4.11 21.09 15.83
C GLU A 619 -3.40 20.49 17.04
N TYR A 620 -2.09 20.31 16.91
CA TYR A 620 -1.23 19.71 17.92
C TYR A 620 -0.19 20.73 18.38
N PHE A 621 -0.22 21.04 19.67
CA PHE A 621 0.68 22.01 20.30
C PHE A 621 1.63 21.29 21.24
N GLU A 622 2.93 21.37 20.99
CA GLU A 622 3.94 20.77 21.87
C GLU A 622 3.88 21.40 23.26
N ILE A 623 3.82 20.57 24.30
CA ILE A 623 3.63 21.00 25.69
C ILE A 623 4.79 21.88 26.16
N ASN A 624 6.02 21.54 25.79
CA ASN A 624 7.22 22.22 26.31
C ASN A 624 7.49 23.57 25.63
N SER A 625 7.36 23.64 24.30
CA SER A 625 7.64 24.88 23.55
C SER A 625 6.41 25.76 23.37
N GLY A 626 5.20 25.20 23.52
CA GLY A 626 3.94 25.84 23.14
C GLY A 626 3.73 25.97 21.63
N LEU A 627 4.66 25.50 20.79
CA LEU A 627 4.57 25.64 19.34
C LEU A 627 3.59 24.63 18.74
N LYS A 628 2.86 25.07 17.70
CA LYS A 628 2.07 24.17 16.86
C LYS A 628 3.02 23.32 16.01
N ILE A 629 2.99 22.00 16.16
CA ILE A 629 3.90 21.10 15.44
C ILE A 629 3.19 20.25 14.39
N ARG A 630 1.86 20.15 14.45
CA ARG A 630 1.05 19.46 13.45
C ARG A 630 -0.34 20.09 13.32
N GLN A 631 -0.89 20.03 12.12
CA GLN A 631 -2.28 20.32 11.81
C GLN A 631 -2.82 19.25 10.86
N ILE A 632 -4.05 18.80 11.09
CA ILE A 632 -4.79 17.91 10.21
C ILE A 632 -6.07 18.63 9.80
N LEU A 633 -6.23 18.88 8.50
CA LEU A 633 -7.47 19.40 7.94
C LEU A 633 -8.29 18.23 7.41
N VAL A 634 -9.56 18.11 7.84
CA VAL A 634 -10.49 17.11 7.32
C VAL A 634 -11.56 17.81 6.50
N GLY A 635 -11.64 17.46 5.21
CA GLY A 635 -12.61 18.01 4.26
C GLY A 635 -13.36 16.92 3.51
N GLU A 636 -14.33 17.31 2.69
CA GLU A 636 -15.00 16.45 1.73
C GLU A 636 -14.58 16.84 0.32
N THR A 637 -14.28 15.87 -0.54
CA THR A 637 -14.02 16.08 -1.96
C THR A 637 -14.70 14.95 -2.73
N ASN A 638 -15.56 15.27 -3.70
CA ASN A 638 -16.32 14.29 -4.48
C ASN A 638 -17.13 13.28 -3.63
N GLY A 639 -17.62 13.69 -2.46
CA GLY A 639 -18.35 12.81 -1.53
C GLY A 639 -17.48 11.82 -0.75
N GLN A 640 -16.15 11.95 -0.82
CA GLN A 640 -15.20 11.23 0.02
C GLN A 640 -14.55 12.18 1.03
N THR A 641 -14.44 11.75 2.27
CA THR A 641 -13.67 12.48 3.28
C THR A 641 -12.19 12.33 2.99
N VAL A 642 -11.49 13.45 2.85
CA VAL A 642 -10.04 13.52 2.65
C VAL A 642 -9.41 14.27 3.82
N SER A 643 -8.28 13.77 4.31
CA SER A 643 -7.48 14.46 5.32
C SER A 643 -6.18 14.96 4.70
N GLN A 644 -5.74 16.14 5.14
CA GLN A 644 -4.45 16.73 4.82
C GLN A 644 -3.69 16.99 6.12
N THR A 645 -2.58 16.30 6.31
CA THR A 645 -1.67 16.50 7.45
C THR A 645 -0.55 17.44 7.04
N THR A 646 -0.27 18.43 7.88
CA THR A 646 0.90 19.30 7.77
C THR A 646 1.68 19.26 9.08
N ASN A 647 2.95 18.86 9.00
CA ASN A 647 3.90 18.97 10.10
C ASN A 647 4.66 20.29 9.99
N PHE A 648 4.83 20.98 11.11
CA PHE A 648 5.57 22.23 11.20
C PHE A 648 6.87 22.01 11.98
N GLY A 649 7.97 22.47 11.41
CA GLY A 649 9.30 22.36 12.00
C GLY A 649 10.17 23.58 11.72
N ASP A 650 11.36 23.57 12.33
CA ASP A 650 12.38 24.61 12.15
C ASP A 650 11.81 26.02 12.37
N TYR A 651 11.23 26.28 13.55
CA TYR A 651 10.70 27.60 13.87
C TYR A 651 11.84 28.61 14.02
N ARG A 652 11.81 29.68 13.22
CA ARG A 652 12.81 30.77 13.26
C ARG A 652 12.15 32.12 13.47
N GLU A 653 12.88 33.01 14.13
CA GLU A 653 12.41 34.36 14.42
C GLU A 653 12.64 35.31 13.24
N VAL A 654 11.60 36.08 12.89
CA VAL A 654 11.60 37.14 11.88
C VAL A 654 10.95 38.37 12.52
N SER A 655 11.74 39.42 12.76
CA SER A 655 11.29 40.66 13.42
C SER A 655 10.56 40.43 14.75
N GLY A 656 11.05 39.50 15.57
CA GLY A 656 10.48 39.21 16.88
C GLY A 656 9.26 38.28 16.88
N VAL A 657 8.90 37.69 15.72
CA VAL A 657 7.82 36.71 15.56
C VAL A 657 8.38 35.42 14.96
N LYS A 658 8.02 34.25 15.50
CA LYS A 658 8.47 32.95 15.00
C LYS A 658 7.54 32.42 13.90
N PHE A 659 8.15 31.88 12.86
CA PHE A 659 7.47 31.19 11.76
C PHE A 659 8.13 29.83 11.51
N PRO A 660 7.37 28.80 11.09
CA PRO A 660 7.94 27.52 10.68
C PRO A 660 8.70 27.68 9.37
N TYR A 661 9.95 27.20 9.30
CA TYR A 661 10.75 27.19 8.06
C TYR A 661 10.71 25.85 7.33
N LEU A 662 10.15 24.81 7.95
CA LEU A 662 9.88 23.52 7.32
C LEU A 662 8.40 23.18 7.49
N LEU A 663 7.72 22.93 6.36
CA LEU A 663 6.35 22.42 6.34
C LEU A 663 6.33 21.13 5.54
N SER A 664 6.05 20.00 6.19
CA SER A 664 5.89 18.70 5.51
C SER A 664 4.41 18.41 5.37
N THR A 665 3.88 18.58 4.16
CA THR A 665 2.43 18.48 3.89
C THR A 665 2.11 17.26 3.04
N SER A 666 1.11 16.48 3.44
CA SER A 666 0.56 15.40 2.62
C SER A 666 -0.27 15.96 1.45
N PHE A 667 0.07 15.56 0.22
CA PHE A 667 -0.65 15.83 -1.01
C PHE A 667 -1.03 14.49 -1.67
N GLY A 668 -2.25 14.02 -1.42
CA GLY A 668 -2.66 12.67 -1.83
C GLY A 668 -1.74 11.61 -1.21
N PRO A 669 -1.17 10.67 -1.99
CA PRO A 669 -0.25 9.65 -1.47
C PRO A 669 1.19 10.16 -1.26
N GLN A 670 1.49 11.43 -1.54
CA GLN A 670 2.84 11.99 -1.43
C GLN A 670 2.94 12.93 -0.22
N VAL A 671 4.13 13.01 0.38
CA VAL A 671 4.49 14.05 1.36
C VAL A 671 5.49 14.98 0.69
N VAL A 672 5.22 16.28 0.78
CA VAL A 672 6.04 17.33 0.18
C VAL A 672 6.62 18.21 1.28
N ASP A 673 7.95 18.28 1.33
CA ASP A 673 8.68 19.21 2.19
C ASP A 673 8.81 20.57 1.52
N LEU A 674 8.09 21.55 2.05
CA LEU A 674 8.20 22.96 1.71
C LEU A 674 9.20 23.61 2.67
N LYS A 675 10.35 24.04 2.13
CA LYS A 675 11.38 24.78 2.86
C LYS A 675 11.20 26.27 2.60
N VAL A 676 10.94 27.04 3.65
CA VAL A 676 10.87 28.49 3.58
C VAL A 676 12.27 29.05 3.36
N THR A 677 12.42 29.86 2.31
CA THR A 677 13.68 30.50 1.96
C THR A 677 13.75 31.94 2.48
N SER A 678 12.61 32.64 2.51
CA SER A 678 12.52 33.98 3.09
C SER A 678 11.11 34.31 3.59
N ILE A 679 11.04 35.21 4.58
CA ILE A 679 9.81 35.82 5.07
C ILE A 679 10.01 37.32 5.15
N GLU A 680 9.08 38.07 4.57
CA GLU A 680 9.03 39.51 4.62
C GLU A 680 7.71 39.97 5.24
N LEU A 681 7.78 40.93 6.17
CA LEU A 681 6.63 41.44 6.92
C LEU A 681 6.41 42.91 6.58
N ASN A 682 5.15 43.32 6.48
CA ASN A 682 4.73 44.73 6.35
C ASN A 682 5.40 45.47 5.18
N LYS A 683 5.43 44.83 4.00
CA LYS A 683 5.97 45.42 2.77
C LYS A 683 4.93 46.19 1.97
N GLY A 684 3.69 46.26 2.44
CA GLY A 684 2.64 47.04 1.78
C GLY A 684 2.13 46.33 0.53
N LEU A 685 1.77 45.05 0.64
CA LEU A 685 1.19 44.29 -0.47
C LEU A 685 -0.06 44.99 -1.03
N GLY A 686 -0.06 45.27 -2.34
CA GLY A 686 -1.20 45.83 -3.04
C GLY A 686 -2.40 44.88 -3.08
N ASP A 687 -3.61 45.43 -3.19
CA ASP A 687 -4.83 44.63 -3.20
C ASP A 687 -5.02 43.87 -4.51
N GLU A 688 -4.48 44.40 -5.61
CA GLU A 688 -4.47 43.79 -6.95
C GLU A 688 -3.77 42.43 -7.01
N ILE A 689 -2.96 42.10 -6.01
CA ILE A 689 -2.32 40.79 -5.88
C ILE A 689 -3.36 39.69 -5.67
N PHE A 690 -4.48 40.00 -5.02
CA PHE A 690 -5.47 39.05 -4.50
C PHE A 690 -6.74 38.94 -5.33
N GLU A 691 -6.81 39.64 -6.47
CA GLU A 691 -7.96 39.62 -7.38
C GLU A 691 -7.86 38.56 -8.49
#